data_AF-A0A378I379-F1
#
_entry.id   AF-A0A378I379-F1
#
_cell.length_a   1.000
_cell.length_b   1.000
_cell.length_c   1.000
_cell.angle_alpha   90.00
_cell.angle_beta   90.00
_cell.angle_gamma   90.00
#
_symmetry.space_group_name_H-M   'P 1'
#
loop_
_entity.id
_entity.type
_entity.pdbx_description
1 polymer ?
#
loop_
_entity_poly.entity_id
_entity_poly.type
_entity_poly.pdbx_seq_one_letter_code
_entity_poly.pdbx_strand_id
1 'polypeptide(L)'
;MAKFNQILSLTSTTEIYSYLLWFLTKLTRKQNPENEATTLLIETIKNNLLNHKPLDKENFLQALEGLKDNISEEQYIPLYYSIKFANIEGQSLKKRWENPFNRYLESLFAIAYTTNPPKKMIEAVALISQKLSLILEKNSNHPKVQLFLAKISQTSSEQEAFGKFEKNLDDLTDLLTELKNVNSSNFIRVLLIHYSFARYLIRENIDFATPLPNYLLKGGFYDYLNQVNSKSNQATLSRLPQQLRKDFIDGKLRGASCFSDWKLTRGRGDFTLNLSTNTLGTCLLRQDRELLPQLPQTISWQPDAICQAPYYPSNHIQTILNKDLTYVSGPSGMTTLMLGVLELLLALPTQELKDNYVLAIASYLVSGGLHSLHEVLLVAHDLLGYFPNYQLGEYESLINHFNQDKEHQKKIISLWDNYFDYCERYFTKKLLNTEFNLNYKAYFESKLALAVLNTVPPAVTRISQQIIKIVNKKYYKFSSLLQSNQRFAEELFGEHYFGRLPNSGKDALTAALDALADDQTPLIQIIHIHAIFSRYLPSLIKQASSLKNQQAFSIVKHSLFASDLTRGRCTVNSAPSPTINMGISQHPVYLKRLNKTTVPPHLRGLDEFAPEVKSDTYSKFIHGLMPFASGLSGHALRLFEAANYYCNLSAEEWQEYGLAVFAYLAAGGNHSFYEVMVNLAALKDKKSPTQYNDCIPKSFRSDKNYEELEQEFSQLCSTI
;
A
#
# COMPACT_ATOMS: atom_id res chain seq x y z
N MET A 1 18.30 -8.99 -10.96
CA MET A 1 16.83 -9.20 -11.10
C MET A 1 16.29 -9.61 -9.74
N ALA A 2 15.26 -8.94 -9.23
CA ALA A 2 14.56 -9.41 -8.01
C ALA A 2 13.96 -10.80 -8.28
N LYS A 3 14.22 -11.76 -7.38
CA LYS A 3 13.59 -13.08 -7.42
C LYS A 3 12.13 -12.92 -6.97
N PHE A 4 11.18 -13.54 -7.67
CA PHE A 4 9.74 -13.49 -7.39
C PHE A 4 9.34 -14.37 -6.20
N ASN A 5 10.27 -14.63 -5.28
CA ASN A 5 10.17 -15.77 -4.36
C ASN A 5 9.58 -15.36 -3.00
N GLN A 6 8.97 -14.17 -2.92
CA GLN A 6 8.42 -13.61 -1.68
C GLN A 6 6.96 -13.21 -1.86
N ILE A 7 6.15 -13.62 -0.88
CA ILE A 7 4.78 -13.14 -0.75
C ILE A 7 4.83 -11.66 -0.35
N LEU A 8 4.09 -10.82 -1.07
CA LEU A 8 3.92 -9.41 -0.72
C LEU A 8 2.67 -9.22 0.13
N SER A 9 2.79 -8.36 1.14
CA SER A 9 1.64 -7.81 1.85
C SER A 9 0.98 -6.74 0.98
N LEU A 10 -0.12 -7.09 0.31
CA LEU A 10 -0.92 -6.20 -0.52
C LEU A 10 -2.12 -5.68 0.29
N THR A 11 -2.44 -4.40 0.11
CA THR A 11 -3.34 -3.70 1.02
C THR A 11 -4.56 -3.09 0.36
N SER A 12 -4.58 -2.82 -0.96
CA SER A 12 -5.76 -2.31 -1.67
C SER A 12 -6.11 -3.14 -2.89
N THR A 13 -7.37 -3.02 -3.34
CA THR A 13 -7.85 -3.58 -4.61
C THR A 13 -6.98 -3.13 -5.78
N THR A 14 -6.71 -1.82 -5.87
CA THR A 14 -5.86 -1.27 -6.93
C THR A 14 -4.45 -1.82 -6.87
N GLU A 15 -3.83 -1.90 -5.69
CA GLU A 15 -2.48 -2.44 -5.53
C GLU A 15 -2.40 -3.91 -5.99
N ILE A 16 -3.44 -4.69 -5.71
CA ILE A 16 -3.54 -6.09 -6.16
C ILE A 16 -3.62 -6.17 -7.69
N TYR A 17 -4.50 -5.37 -8.30
CA TYR A 17 -4.59 -5.30 -9.75
C TYR A 17 -3.28 -4.84 -10.39
N SER A 18 -2.65 -3.78 -9.88
CA SER A 18 -1.35 -3.30 -10.36
C SER A 18 -0.26 -4.36 -10.22
N TYR A 19 -0.26 -5.13 -9.13
CA TYR A 19 0.70 -6.23 -8.91
C TYR A 19 0.49 -7.37 -9.90
N LEU A 20 -0.75 -7.83 -10.06
CA LEU A 20 -1.14 -8.85 -11.04
C LEU A 20 -0.75 -8.43 -12.45
N LEU A 21 -1.10 -7.20 -12.81
CA LEU A 21 -0.85 -6.65 -14.13
C LEU A 21 0.65 -6.57 -14.44
N TRP A 22 1.46 -6.09 -13.48
CA TRP A 22 2.91 -6.10 -13.59
C TRP A 22 3.48 -7.51 -13.74
N PHE A 23 3.04 -8.45 -12.89
CA PHE A 23 3.53 -9.82 -12.90
C PHE A 23 3.24 -10.52 -14.23
N LEU A 24 1.97 -10.48 -14.67
CA LEU A 24 1.52 -11.17 -15.88
C LEU A 24 2.15 -10.55 -17.14
N THR A 25 2.27 -9.22 -17.21
CA THR A 25 2.95 -8.56 -18.33
C THR A 25 4.44 -8.92 -18.38
N LYS A 26 5.09 -9.09 -17.23
CA LYS A 26 6.49 -9.53 -17.20
C LYS A 26 6.64 -10.98 -17.62
N LEU A 27 5.68 -11.82 -17.26
CA LEU A 27 5.63 -13.23 -17.68
C LEU A 27 5.51 -13.33 -19.20
N THR A 28 4.54 -12.63 -19.82
CA THR A 28 4.33 -12.64 -21.27
C THR A 28 5.54 -12.09 -22.03
N ARG A 29 6.19 -11.02 -21.54
CA ARG A 29 7.42 -10.48 -22.16
C ARG A 29 8.62 -11.45 -22.11
N LYS A 30 8.65 -12.39 -21.16
CA LYS A 30 9.75 -13.36 -20.99
C LYS A 30 9.53 -14.69 -21.68
N GLN A 31 8.28 -15.15 -21.74
CA GLN A 31 7.89 -16.42 -22.32
C GLN A 31 7.15 -16.15 -23.64
N ASN A 32 7.87 -16.16 -24.78
CA ASN A 32 7.22 -16.32 -26.09
C ASN A 32 6.64 -17.75 -26.13
N PRO A 33 5.31 -17.98 -26.21
CA PRO A 33 4.32 -17.21 -26.96
C PRO A 33 3.14 -16.67 -26.10
N GLU A 34 2.35 -15.79 -26.73
CA GLU A 34 1.07 -15.26 -26.26
C GLU A 34 0.12 -16.36 -25.75
N ASN A 35 0.13 -16.62 -24.45
CA ASN A 35 -0.92 -17.40 -23.81
C ASN A 35 -2.20 -16.56 -23.82
N GLU A 36 -3.17 -16.96 -24.63
CA GLU A 36 -4.46 -16.27 -24.80
C GLU A 36 -5.17 -16.04 -23.45
N ALA A 37 -5.09 -17.00 -22.52
CA ALA A 37 -5.67 -16.87 -21.18
C ALA A 37 -4.96 -15.79 -20.36
N THR A 38 -3.63 -15.67 -20.46
CA THR A 38 -2.87 -14.60 -19.81
C THR A 38 -3.22 -13.24 -20.38
N THR A 39 -3.33 -13.12 -21.72
CA THR A 39 -3.73 -11.88 -22.39
C THR A 39 -5.14 -11.47 -22.00
N LEU A 40 -6.10 -12.39 -21.99
CA LEU A 40 -7.46 -12.15 -21.55
C LEU A 40 -7.53 -11.69 -20.08
N LEU A 41 -6.72 -12.30 -19.21
CA LEU A 41 -6.64 -11.90 -17.81
C LEU A 41 -6.03 -10.49 -17.66
N ILE A 42 -4.99 -10.15 -18.42
CA ILE A 42 -4.41 -8.80 -18.45
C ILE A 42 -5.46 -7.77 -18.86
N GLU A 43 -6.21 -8.02 -19.94
CA GLU A 43 -7.26 -7.09 -20.40
C GLU A 43 -8.41 -6.99 -19.39
N THR A 44 -8.78 -8.09 -18.74
CA THR A 44 -9.76 -8.08 -17.64
C THR A 44 -9.28 -7.22 -16.47
N ILE A 45 -8.01 -7.31 -16.09
CA ILE A 45 -7.43 -6.50 -15.00
C ILE A 45 -7.39 -5.03 -15.39
N LYS A 46 -6.95 -4.70 -16.60
CA LYS A 46 -6.95 -3.32 -17.13
C LYS A 46 -8.36 -2.74 -17.08
N ASN A 47 -9.35 -3.52 -17.52
CA ASN A 47 -10.74 -3.10 -17.49
C ASN A 47 -11.22 -2.86 -16.05
N ASN A 48 -10.95 -3.79 -15.14
CA ASN A 48 -11.35 -3.66 -13.74
C ASN A 48 -10.68 -2.46 -13.05
N LEU A 49 -9.42 -2.17 -13.37
CA LEU A 49 -8.70 -0.98 -12.90
C LEU A 49 -9.36 0.31 -13.39
N LEU A 50 -9.62 0.42 -14.70
CA LEU A 50 -10.23 1.60 -15.30
C LEU A 50 -11.65 1.87 -14.79
N ASN A 51 -12.36 0.81 -14.40
CA ASN A 51 -13.72 0.91 -13.89
C ASN A 51 -13.82 0.85 -12.37
N HIS A 52 -12.69 0.88 -11.65
CA HIS A 52 -12.66 0.81 -10.19
C HIS A 52 -13.49 -0.35 -9.61
N LYS A 53 -13.50 -1.49 -10.31
CA LYS A 53 -14.33 -2.64 -9.90
C LYS A 53 -13.77 -3.27 -8.61
N PRO A 54 -14.63 -3.65 -7.65
CA PRO A 54 -14.17 -4.37 -6.46
C PRO A 54 -13.44 -5.65 -6.86
N LEU A 55 -12.47 -6.07 -6.05
CA LEU A 55 -11.76 -7.32 -6.29
C LEU A 55 -12.67 -8.52 -6.00
N ASP A 56 -12.96 -9.30 -7.03
CA ASP A 56 -13.48 -10.65 -6.85
C ASP A 56 -12.32 -11.64 -6.64
N LYS A 57 -11.91 -11.76 -5.38
CA LYS A 57 -10.71 -12.52 -5.00
C LYS A 57 -10.79 -13.98 -5.41
N GLU A 58 -11.95 -14.62 -5.33
CA GLU A 58 -12.11 -16.03 -5.67
C GLU A 58 -11.96 -16.24 -7.18
N ASN A 59 -12.62 -15.42 -7.99
CA ASN A 59 -12.52 -15.49 -9.45
C ASN A 59 -11.08 -15.25 -9.93
N PHE A 60 -10.34 -14.32 -9.32
CA PHE A 60 -8.93 -14.11 -9.66
C PHE A 60 -8.03 -15.28 -9.26
N LEU A 61 -8.24 -15.86 -8.08
CA LEU A 61 -7.48 -17.04 -7.67
C LEU A 61 -7.77 -18.25 -8.57
N GLN A 62 -9.01 -18.41 -9.03
CA GLN A 62 -9.39 -19.45 -9.98
C GLN A 62 -8.73 -19.23 -11.36
N ALA A 63 -8.74 -17.99 -11.86
CA ALA A 63 -8.04 -17.64 -13.10
C ALA A 63 -6.53 -17.90 -13.00
N LEU A 64 -5.92 -17.61 -11.86
CA LEU A 64 -4.51 -17.91 -11.61
C LEU A 64 -4.22 -19.41 -11.56
N GLU A 65 -5.09 -20.22 -10.96
CA GLU A 65 -4.93 -21.69 -10.97
C GLU A 65 -4.86 -22.22 -12.41
N GLY A 66 -5.66 -21.66 -13.32
CA GLY A 66 -5.61 -21.99 -14.76
C GLY A 66 -4.28 -21.65 -15.44
N LEU A 67 -3.43 -20.81 -14.82
CA LEU A 67 -2.10 -20.45 -15.34
C LEU A 67 -0.97 -21.25 -14.68
N LYS A 68 -1.26 -22.10 -13.69
CA LYS A 68 -0.25 -22.79 -12.87
C LYS A 68 0.70 -23.67 -13.68
N ASP A 69 0.21 -24.32 -14.73
CA ASP A 69 1.05 -25.17 -15.58
C ASP A 69 2.00 -24.37 -16.48
N ASN A 70 1.75 -23.07 -16.65
CA ASN A 70 2.53 -22.17 -17.51
C ASN A 70 3.53 -21.31 -16.73
N ILE A 71 3.48 -21.36 -15.39
CA ILE A 71 4.30 -20.54 -14.50
C ILE A 71 5.09 -21.47 -13.58
N SER A 72 6.36 -21.17 -13.30
CA SER A 72 7.11 -22.02 -12.37
C SER A 72 6.50 -21.96 -10.97
N GLU A 73 6.60 -23.06 -10.22
CA GLU A 73 6.07 -23.12 -8.86
C GLU A 73 6.66 -22.01 -7.96
N GLU A 74 7.95 -21.68 -8.14
CA GLU A 74 8.64 -20.58 -7.45
C GLU A 74 8.03 -19.19 -7.71
N GLN A 75 7.34 -19.01 -8.84
CA GLN A 75 6.70 -17.75 -9.22
C GLN A 75 5.20 -17.76 -8.90
N TYR A 76 4.53 -18.89 -9.15
CA TYR A 76 3.10 -19.06 -8.95
C TYR A 76 2.73 -18.99 -7.46
N ILE A 77 3.46 -19.71 -6.60
CA ILE A 77 3.15 -19.79 -5.17
C ILE A 77 3.15 -18.39 -4.52
N PRO A 78 4.22 -17.56 -4.65
CA PRO A 78 4.24 -16.24 -4.04
C PRO A 78 3.13 -15.31 -4.57
N LEU A 79 2.83 -15.38 -5.87
CA LEU A 79 1.74 -14.61 -6.47
C LEU A 79 0.38 -14.98 -5.87
N TYR A 80 0.04 -16.28 -5.92
CA TYR A 80 -1.23 -16.80 -5.43
C TYR A 80 -1.47 -16.41 -3.97
N TYR A 81 -0.46 -16.60 -3.12
CA TYR A 81 -0.59 -16.31 -1.70
C TYR A 81 -0.54 -14.82 -1.37
N SER A 82 0.12 -13.99 -2.18
CA SER A 82 0.04 -12.52 -2.02
C SER A 82 -1.39 -12.01 -2.19
N ILE A 83 -2.15 -12.64 -3.09
CA ILE A 83 -3.55 -12.29 -3.35
C ILE A 83 -4.45 -12.95 -2.31
N LYS A 84 -4.29 -14.27 -2.07
CA LYS A 84 -5.07 -15.03 -1.08
C LYS A 84 -5.02 -14.42 0.31
N PHE A 85 -3.91 -13.78 0.68
CA PHE A 85 -3.79 -13.16 2.00
C PHE A 85 -3.89 -11.62 1.99
N ALA A 86 -4.10 -10.98 0.84
CA ALA A 86 -4.26 -9.52 0.78
C ALA A 86 -5.38 -9.01 1.72
N ASN A 87 -5.10 -7.94 2.47
CA ASN A 87 -6.01 -7.33 3.44
C ASN A 87 -6.58 -6.02 2.91
N ILE A 88 -7.75 -6.12 2.26
CA ILE A 88 -8.42 -5.00 1.57
C ILE A 88 -9.41 -4.29 2.50
N GLU A 89 -10.06 -5.03 3.40
CA GLU A 89 -11.18 -4.55 4.23
C GLU A 89 -10.72 -3.60 5.36
N GLY A 90 -9.46 -3.67 5.77
CA GLY A 90 -8.90 -2.87 6.86
C GLY A 90 -8.31 -1.51 6.47
N GLN A 91 -8.48 -1.05 5.22
CA GLN A 91 -7.88 0.22 4.79
C GLN A 91 -8.61 1.44 5.35
N SER A 92 -7.87 2.34 6.00
CA SER A 92 -8.39 3.65 6.39
C SER A 92 -8.68 4.52 5.17
N LEU A 93 -9.66 5.44 5.30
CA LEU A 93 -9.98 6.42 4.26
C LEU A 93 -8.74 7.22 3.82
N LYS A 94 -7.85 7.56 4.76
CA LYS A 94 -6.59 8.26 4.46
C LYS A 94 -5.71 7.44 3.51
N LYS A 95 -5.53 6.12 3.75
CA LYS A 95 -4.74 5.26 2.85
C LYS A 95 -5.38 5.13 1.47
N ARG A 96 -6.72 5.11 1.38
CA ARG A 96 -7.45 5.10 0.11
C ARG A 96 -7.26 6.41 -0.66
N TRP A 97 -7.29 7.55 0.02
CA TRP A 97 -7.01 8.86 -0.57
C TRP A 97 -5.56 8.98 -1.06
N GLU A 98 -4.60 8.43 -0.29
CA GLU A 98 -3.18 8.43 -0.63
C GLU A 98 -2.78 7.41 -1.70
N ASN A 99 -3.72 6.56 -2.15
CA ASN A 99 -3.44 5.46 -3.08
C ASN A 99 -2.66 5.95 -4.31
N PRO A 100 -1.40 5.52 -4.47
CA PRO A 100 -0.53 6.09 -5.50
C PRO A 100 -0.86 5.53 -6.88
N PHE A 101 -1.43 4.32 -6.96
CA PHE A 101 -1.66 3.63 -8.22
C PHE A 101 -2.73 4.29 -9.09
N ASN A 102 -3.88 4.68 -8.51
CA ASN A 102 -4.94 5.35 -9.26
C ASN A 102 -4.54 6.77 -9.65
N ARG A 103 -3.89 7.50 -8.73
CA ARG A 103 -3.34 8.83 -9.01
C ARG A 103 -2.35 8.79 -10.16
N TYR A 104 -1.44 7.83 -10.17
CA TYR A 104 -0.46 7.69 -11.23
C TYR A 104 -1.11 7.34 -12.56
N LEU A 105 -2.07 6.41 -12.58
CA LEU A 105 -2.81 6.03 -13.79
C LEU A 105 -3.61 7.20 -14.38
N GLU A 106 -4.40 7.90 -13.57
CA GLU A 106 -5.17 9.08 -14.00
C GLU A 106 -4.23 10.21 -14.46
N SER A 107 -3.11 10.41 -13.77
CA SER A 107 -2.09 11.40 -14.17
C SER A 107 -1.52 11.08 -15.55
N LEU A 108 -1.08 9.83 -15.78
CA LEU A 108 -0.54 9.42 -17.07
C LEU A 108 -1.57 9.61 -18.19
N PHE A 109 -2.84 9.28 -17.96
CA PHE A 109 -3.91 9.49 -18.93
C PHE A 109 -4.01 10.97 -19.29
N ALA A 110 -4.21 11.85 -18.30
CA ALA A 110 -4.37 13.28 -18.54
C ALA A 110 -3.14 13.95 -19.15
N ILE A 111 -1.94 13.53 -18.73
CA ILE A 111 -0.67 14.06 -19.24
C ILE A 111 -0.47 13.68 -20.71
N ALA A 112 -0.82 12.45 -21.10
CA ALA A 112 -0.71 12.00 -22.49
C ALA A 112 -1.55 12.85 -23.45
N TYR A 113 -2.73 13.31 -23.00
CA TYR A 113 -3.61 14.19 -23.77
C TYR A 113 -3.22 15.67 -23.68
N THR A 114 -2.59 16.10 -22.59
CA THR A 114 -2.20 17.51 -22.42
C THR A 114 -0.89 17.84 -23.14
N THR A 115 0.10 16.95 -23.10
CA THR A 115 1.43 17.19 -23.67
C THR A 115 1.48 16.94 -25.18
N ASN A 116 0.57 16.11 -25.69
CA ASN A 116 0.50 15.77 -27.10
C ASN A 116 -0.96 15.62 -27.56
N PRO A 117 -1.80 16.67 -27.49
CA PRO A 117 -3.23 16.56 -27.77
C PRO A 117 -3.51 16.01 -29.19
N PRO A 118 -4.49 15.10 -29.36
CA PRO A 118 -4.92 14.64 -30.68
C PRO A 118 -5.39 15.80 -31.56
N LYS A 119 -5.32 15.63 -32.88
CA LYS A 119 -5.72 16.69 -33.83
C LYS A 119 -7.15 17.16 -33.62
N LYS A 120 -8.09 16.25 -33.37
CA LYS A 120 -9.49 16.57 -33.10
C LYS A 120 -9.69 17.37 -31.81
N MET A 121 -8.85 17.11 -30.82
CA MET A 121 -8.82 17.86 -29.56
C MET A 121 -8.28 19.29 -29.78
N ILE A 122 -7.21 19.44 -30.57
CA ILE A 122 -6.70 20.76 -30.97
C ILE A 122 -7.76 21.52 -31.79
N GLU A 123 -8.42 20.86 -32.75
CA GLU A 123 -9.48 21.43 -33.59
C GLU A 123 -10.63 21.97 -32.74
N ALA A 124 -11.13 21.17 -31.79
CA ALA A 124 -12.22 21.57 -30.91
C ALA A 124 -11.86 22.79 -30.05
N VAL A 125 -10.65 22.81 -29.48
CA VAL A 125 -10.13 23.96 -28.71
C VAL A 125 -9.97 25.18 -29.61
N ALA A 126 -9.38 25.03 -30.80
CA ALA A 126 -9.14 26.12 -31.75
C ALA A 126 -10.43 26.80 -32.22
N LEU A 127 -11.50 26.02 -32.47
CA LEU A 127 -12.80 26.57 -32.87
C LEU A 127 -13.38 27.52 -31.80
N ILE A 128 -13.25 27.13 -30.52
CA ILE A 128 -13.65 27.98 -29.40
C ILE A 128 -12.71 29.18 -29.30
N SER A 129 -11.39 28.96 -29.35
CA SER A 129 -10.38 30.02 -29.29
C SER A 129 -10.60 31.12 -30.34
N GLN A 130 -10.97 30.75 -31.57
CA GLN A 130 -11.31 31.71 -32.64
C GLN A 130 -12.52 32.58 -32.30
N LYS A 131 -13.53 32.03 -31.62
CA LYS A 131 -14.67 32.83 -31.15
C LYS A 131 -14.26 33.79 -30.04
N LEU A 132 -13.45 33.33 -29.10
CA LEU A 132 -12.91 34.18 -28.05
C LEU A 132 -12.05 35.31 -28.65
N SER A 133 -11.18 35.01 -29.62
CA SER A 133 -10.32 36.01 -30.24
C SER A 133 -11.13 37.12 -30.93
N LEU A 134 -12.15 36.75 -31.70
CA LEU A 134 -13.05 37.71 -32.35
C LEU A 134 -13.80 38.59 -31.34
N ILE A 135 -14.25 37.99 -30.23
CA ILE A 135 -14.93 38.72 -29.17
C ILE A 135 -13.97 39.70 -28.49
N LEU A 136 -12.76 39.28 -28.18
CA LEU A 136 -11.74 40.12 -27.55
C LEU A 136 -11.28 41.25 -28.47
N GLU A 137 -11.05 40.98 -29.75
CA GLU A 137 -10.69 41.98 -30.76
C GLU A 137 -11.75 43.07 -30.91
N LYS A 138 -13.03 42.67 -31.03
CA LYS A 138 -14.15 43.61 -31.15
C LYS A 138 -14.32 44.50 -29.92
N ASN A 139 -13.87 44.03 -28.75
CA ASN A 139 -14.05 44.70 -27.46
C ASN A 139 -12.71 45.11 -26.81
N SER A 140 -11.64 45.27 -27.58
CA SER A 140 -10.28 45.51 -27.06
C SER A 140 -10.17 46.73 -26.12
N ASN A 141 -10.94 47.78 -26.40
CA ASN A 141 -10.97 49.01 -25.61
C ASN A 141 -11.94 48.94 -24.41
N HIS A 142 -12.65 47.82 -24.21
CA HIS A 142 -13.62 47.70 -23.12
C HIS A 142 -12.89 47.56 -21.77
N PRO A 143 -13.24 48.33 -20.72
CA PRO A 143 -12.53 48.31 -19.43
C PRO A 143 -12.43 46.91 -18.79
N LYS A 144 -13.46 46.08 -18.96
CA LYS A 144 -13.44 44.69 -18.46
C LYS A 144 -12.46 43.77 -19.22
N VAL A 145 -12.18 44.04 -20.50
CA VAL A 145 -11.14 43.30 -21.25
C VAL A 145 -9.76 43.65 -20.72
N GLN A 146 -9.52 44.93 -20.40
CA GLN A 146 -8.28 45.37 -19.74
C GLN A 146 -8.13 44.76 -18.34
N LEU A 147 -9.22 44.69 -17.56
CA LEU A 147 -9.22 43.98 -16.27
C LEU A 147 -8.92 42.49 -16.43
N PHE A 148 -9.48 41.84 -17.45
CA PHE A 148 -9.19 40.43 -17.76
C PHE A 148 -7.72 40.21 -18.13
N LEU A 149 -7.14 41.07 -18.98
CA LEU A 149 -5.71 41.05 -19.30
C LEU A 149 -4.85 41.19 -18.05
N ALA A 150 -5.22 42.12 -17.15
CA ALA A 150 -4.54 42.26 -15.87
C ALA A 150 -4.69 41.00 -15.01
N LYS A 151 -5.88 40.37 -14.95
CA LYS A 151 -6.13 39.19 -14.11
C LYS A 151 -5.47 37.91 -14.62
N ILE A 152 -5.43 37.69 -15.93
CA ILE A 152 -4.75 36.53 -16.50
C ILE A 152 -3.22 36.65 -16.40
N SER A 153 -2.71 37.89 -16.38
CA SER A 153 -1.30 38.21 -16.13
C SER A 153 -0.94 38.12 -14.64
N GLN A 154 -1.82 38.65 -13.77
CA GLN A 154 -1.67 38.71 -12.32
C GLN A 154 -2.51 37.64 -11.62
N THR A 155 -2.41 36.36 -12.04
CA THR A 155 -3.20 35.27 -11.43
C THR A 155 -3.23 35.41 -9.91
N SER A 156 -4.42 35.65 -9.37
CA SER A 156 -4.62 36.13 -7.99
C SER A 156 -4.35 35.07 -6.92
N SER A 157 -4.23 33.82 -7.33
CA SER A 157 -3.82 32.69 -6.48
C SER A 157 -2.82 31.82 -7.24
N GLU A 158 -1.87 31.23 -6.52
CA GLU A 158 -0.89 30.29 -7.10
C GLU A 158 -1.56 29.01 -7.65
N GLN A 159 -2.82 28.74 -7.27
CA GLN A 159 -3.64 27.64 -7.80
C GLN A 159 -4.06 27.85 -9.26
N GLU A 160 -4.34 29.10 -9.66
CA GLU A 160 -4.74 29.47 -11.02
C GLU A 160 -3.54 29.69 -11.96
N ALA A 161 -2.32 29.41 -11.50
CA ALA A 161 -1.10 29.65 -12.26
C ALA A 161 -0.76 28.57 -13.29
N PHE A 162 -1.52 27.46 -13.35
CA PHE A 162 -1.29 26.40 -14.32
C PHE A 162 -1.58 26.85 -15.76
N GLY A 163 -0.53 27.05 -16.55
CA GLY A 163 -0.60 27.61 -17.90
C GLY A 163 -0.37 29.12 -17.99
N LYS A 164 0.05 29.76 -16.89
CA LYS A 164 0.27 31.21 -16.82
C LYS A 164 1.37 31.67 -17.78
N PHE A 165 1.30 32.94 -18.17
CA PHE A 165 2.33 33.64 -18.93
C PHE A 165 3.54 33.99 -18.05
N GLU A 166 4.76 33.77 -18.56
CA GLU A 166 6.02 34.08 -17.86
C GLU A 166 6.20 35.58 -17.61
N LYS A 167 5.62 36.40 -18.49
CA LYS A 167 5.62 37.85 -18.39
C LYS A 167 4.19 38.33 -18.28
N ASN A 168 4.02 39.50 -17.67
CA ASN A 168 2.75 40.19 -17.73
C ASN A 168 2.43 40.54 -19.20
N LEU A 169 1.15 40.46 -19.56
CA LEU A 169 0.68 40.88 -20.86
C LEU A 169 0.37 42.37 -20.79
N ASP A 170 1.15 43.16 -21.49
CA ASP A 170 0.97 44.62 -21.56
C ASP A 170 -0.15 45.00 -22.55
N ASP A 171 -0.44 44.15 -23.54
CA ASP A 171 -1.55 44.33 -24.48
C ASP A 171 -2.21 43.00 -24.91
N LEU A 172 -3.27 43.10 -25.73
CA LEU A 172 -4.08 41.96 -26.17
C LEU A 172 -3.37 41.09 -27.24
N THR A 173 -2.31 41.58 -27.87
CA THR A 173 -1.67 40.98 -29.07
C THR A 173 -1.14 39.59 -28.78
N ASP A 174 -0.41 39.43 -27.69
CA ASP A 174 0.15 38.14 -27.28
C ASP A 174 -0.96 37.11 -27.00
N LEU A 175 -2.02 37.54 -26.29
CA LEU A 175 -3.16 36.68 -25.99
C LEU A 175 -3.90 36.25 -27.27
N LEU A 176 -4.11 37.17 -28.22
CA LEU A 176 -4.71 36.85 -29.50
C LEU A 176 -3.84 35.91 -30.34
N THR A 177 -2.52 36.06 -30.24
CA THR A 177 -1.56 35.17 -30.92
C THR A 177 -1.70 33.75 -30.41
N GLU A 178 -1.83 33.56 -29.10
CA GLU A 178 -2.06 32.23 -28.50
C GLU A 178 -3.40 31.62 -28.95
N LEU A 179 -4.48 32.41 -28.94
CA LEU A 179 -5.81 31.94 -29.35
C LEU A 179 -5.90 31.61 -30.84
N LYS A 180 -5.18 32.33 -31.70
CA LYS A 180 -5.18 32.09 -33.15
C LYS A 180 -4.31 30.90 -33.56
N ASN A 181 -3.26 30.62 -32.80
CA ASN A 181 -2.26 29.61 -33.13
C ASN A 181 -2.29 28.43 -32.14
N VAL A 182 -3.47 27.87 -31.86
CA VAL A 182 -3.60 26.73 -30.93
C VAL A 182 -2.81 25.53 -31.46
N ASN A 183 -1.88 25.04 -30.65
CA ASN A 183 -1.05 23.88 -30.92
C ASN A 183 -0.62 23.21 -29.60
N SER A 184 0.15 22.12 -29.67
CA SER A 184 0.56 21.36 -28.48
C SER A 184 1.40 22.17 -27.48
N SER A 185 2.20 23.14 -27.94
CA SER A 185 3.11 23.91 -27.08
C SER A 185 2.40 24.97 -26.23
N ASN A 186 1.27 25.51 -26.70
CA ASN A 186 0.49 26.51 -25.98
C ASN A 186 -0.86 25.99 -25.47
N PHE A 187 -1.11 24.68 -25.61
CA PHE A 187 -2.39 24.05 -25.30
C PHE A 187 -2.91 24.37 -23.88
N ILE A 188 -2.05 24.19 -22.87
CA ILE A 188 -2.36 24.47 -21.46
C ILE A 188 -2.71 25.95 -21.25
N ARG A 189 -1.94 26.84 -21.86
CA ARG A 189 -2.13 28.29 -21.78
C ARG A 189 -3.45 28.71 -22.42
N VAL A 190 -3.80 28.14 -23.57
CA VAL A 190 -5.09 28.39 -24.24
C VAL A 190 -6.26 27.96 -23.36
N LEU A 191 -6.16 26.82 -22.67
CA LEU A 191 -7.22 26.37 -21.75
C LEU A 191 -7.32 27.25 -20.49
N LEU A 192 -6.20 27.78 -19.98
CA LEU A 192 -6.23 28.82 -18.95
C LEU A 192 -6.95 30.08 -19.43
N ILE A 193 -6.71 30.51 -20.68
CA ILE A 193 -7.42 31.64 -21.30
C ILE A 193 -8.93 31.35 -21.36
N HIS A 194 -9.34 30.14 -21.77
CA HIS A 194 -10.75 29.74 -21.81
C HIS A 194 -11.42 29.84 -20.44
N TYR A 195 -10.78 29.28 -19.41
CA TYR A 195 -11.26 29.35 -18.04
C TYR A 195 -11.34 30.80 -17.53
N SER A 196 -10.28 31.58 -17.74
CA SER A 196 -10.21 32.97 -17.30
C SER A 196 -11.24 33.84 -18.01
N PHE A 197 -11.48 33.60 -19.30
CA PHE A 197 -12.51 34.28 -20.09
C PHE A 197 -13.90 34.01 -19.49
N ALA A 198 -14.22 32.75 -19.20
CA ALA A 198 -15.48 32.36 -18.56
C ALA A 198 -15.67 33.09 -17.22
N ARG A 199 -14.63 33.08 -16.38
CA ARG A 199 -14.67 33.62 -15.02
C ARG A 199 -14.75 35.14 -14.97
N TYR A 200 -13.99 35.85 -15.80
CA TYR A 200 -13.83 37.31 -15.67
C TYR A 200 -14.61 38.11 -16.72
N LEU A 201 -15.04 37.51 -17.82
CA LEU A 201 -15.72 38.23 -18.89
C LEU A 201 -17.18 37.77 -19.05
N ILE A 202 -17.42 36.46 -19.09
CA ILE A 202 -18.80 35.95 -19.20
C ILE A 202 -19.55 36.15 -17.89
N ARG A 203 -18.99 35.70 -16.77
CA ARG A 203 -19.64 35.81 -15.45
C ARG A 203 -19.86 37.25 -15.00
N GLU A 204 -18.91 38.14 -15.33
CA GLU A 204 -18.98 39.58 -15.05
C GLU A 204 -19.82 40.34 -16.08
N ASN A 205 -20.41 39.66 -17.07
CA ASN A 205 -21.40 40.21 -17.98
C ASN A 205 -20.88 41.40 -18.83
N ILE A 206 -19.96 41.11 -19.75
CA ILE A 206 -19.77 41.98 -20.91
C ILE A 206 -20.92 41.74 -21.86
N ASP A 207 -21.60 42.82 -22.26
CA ASP A 207 -22.53 42.77 -23.38
C ASP A 207 -21.71 42.67 -24.67
N PHE A 208 -21.31 41.45 -25.01
CA PHE A 208 -20.78 41.18 -26.32
C PHE A 208 -21.92 41.45 -27.29
N ALA A 209 -21.92 42.62 -27.94
CA ALA A 209 -22.87 43.06 -28.96
C ALA A 209 -22.78 42.18 -30.24
N THR A 210 -22.83 40.87 -30.04
CA THR A 210 -22.72 39.82 -31.03
C THR A 210 -24.07 39.11 -30.94
N PRO A 211 -24.94 39.23 -31.95
CA PRO A 211 -26.19 38.50 -31.97
C PRO A 211 -25.89 37.04 -31.68
N LEU A 212 -26.59 36.48 -30.69
CA LEU A 212 -26.50 35.08 -30.32
C LEU A 212 -26.73 34.25 -31.60
N PRO A 213 -25.73 33.49 -32.08
CA PRO A 213 -25.83 32.93 -33.41
C PRO A 213 -26.91 31.85 -33.50
N ASN A 214 -27.42 31.61 -34.71
CA ASN A 214 -28.50 30.64 -35.00
C ASN A 214 -28.25 29.22 -34.46
N TYR A 215 -27.02 28.83 -34.11
CA TYR A 215 -26.75 27.52 -33.51
C TYR A 215 -27.30 27.36 -32.09
N LEU A 216 -27.69 28.44 -31.41
CA LEU A 216 -28.32 28.39 -30.08
C LEU A 216 -29.76 27.89 -30.10
N LEU A 217 -30.23 27.40 -31.25
CA LEU A 217 -31.50 26.68 -31.42
C LEU A 217 -31.36 25.17 -31.10
N LYS A 218 -30.20 24.73 -30.59
CA LYS A 218 -29.90 23.34 -30.21
C LYS A 218 -28.82 23.29 -29.13
N GLY A 219 -28.81 22.25 -28.29
CA GLY A 219 -27.80 22.02 -27.25
C GLY A 219 -28.29 22.30 -25.83
N GLY A 220 -27.42 22.08 -24.83
CA GLY A 220 -27.82 22.06 -23.42
C GLY A 220 -28.27 23.42 -22.89
N PHE A 221 -27.70 24.51 -23.41
CA PHE A 221 -28.19 25.86 -23.08
C PHE A 221 -29.55 26.17 -23.71
N TYR A 222 -29.81 25.74 -24.95
CA TYR A 222 -31.13 25.90 -25.57
C TYR A 222 -32.21 25.12 -24.81
N ASP A 223 -31.91 23.88 -24.43
CA ASP A 223 -32.81 23.06 -23.63
C ASP A 223 -33.11 23.71 -22.28
N TYR A 224 -32.10 24.32 -21.64
CA TYR A 224 -32.29 25.12 -20.43
C TYR A 224 -33.21 26.34 -20.66
N LEU A 225 -33.00 27.09 -21.74
CA LEU A 225 -33.84 28.25 -22.04
C LEU A 225 -35.31 27.86 -22.27
N ASN A 226 -35.56 26.75 -22.96
CA ASN A 226 -36.92 26.22 -23.15
C ASN A 226 -37.58 25.80 -21.84
N GLN A 227 -36.80 25.32 -20.86
CA GLN A 227 -37.31 24.95 -19.54
C GLN A 227 -37.65 26.17 -18.67
N VAL A 228 -36.81 27.22 -18.72
CA VAL A 228 -36.98 28.41 -17.85
C VAL A 228 -37.92 29.44 -18.47
N ASN A 229 -38.08 29.45 -19.80
CA ASN A 229 -38.90 30.43 -20.49
C ASN A 229 -39.76 29.77 -21.58
N SER A 230 -40.93 29.27 -21.19
CA SER A 230 -41.89 28.53 -22.05
C SER A 230 -42.47 29.32 -23.24
N LYS A 231 -42.06 30.59 -23.45
CA LYS A 231 -42.53 31.47 -24.53
C LYS A 231 -41.41 32.22 -25.27
N SER A 232 -40.16 31.74 -25.22
CA SER A 232 -39.06 32.41 -25.94
C SER A 232 -39.18 32.20 -27.46
N ASN A 233 -39.56 33.24 -28.18
CA ASN A 233 -39.43 33.30 -29.64
C ASN A 233 -37.99 33.71 -30.04
N GLN A 234 -37.59 33.39 -31.28
CA GLN A 234 -36.25 33.67 -31.84
C GLN A 234 -35.78 35.13 -31.66
N ALA A 235 -36.70 36.08 -31.65
CA ALA A 235 -36.40 37.50 -31.48
C ALA A 235 -35.96 37.87 -30.05
N THR A 236 -36.53 37.23 -29.02
CA THR A 236 -36.20 37.49 -27.60
C THR A 236 -34.86 36.85 -27.21
N LEU A 237 -34.46 35.77 -27.89
CA LEU A 237 -33.18 35.10 -27.68
C LEU A 237 -31.97 35.96 -28.07
N SER A 238 -32.12 36.93 -28.98
CA SER A 238 -31.02 37.79 -29.45
C SER A 238 -30.48 38.78 -28.39
N ARG A 239 -31.20 38.98 -27.29
CA ARG A 239 -30.85 39.88 -26.17
C ARG A 239 -31.10 39.20 -24.82
N LEU A 240 -30.50 38.02 -24.63
CA LEU A 240 -30.63 37.27 -23.39
C LEU A 240 -30.23 38.14 -22.17
N PRO A 241 -31.11 38.32 -21.17
CA PRO A 241 -30.79 39.03 -19.95
C PRO A 241 -29.56 38.44 -19.25
N GLN A 242 -28.70 39.33 -18.75
CA GLN A 242 -27.52 39.03 -17.92
C GLN A 242 -27.75 37.87 -16.94
N GLN A 243 -28.90 37.94 -16.26
CA GLN A 243 -29.26 37.00 -15.21
C GLN A 243 -29.37 35.57 -15.74
N LEU A 244 -29.91 35.34 -16.94
CA LEU A 244 -30.06 33.99 -17.49
C LEU A 244 -28.74 33.34 -17.91
N ARG A 245 -27.78 34.11 -18.44
CA ARG A 245 -26.43 33.60 -18.76
C ARG A 245 -25.67 33.20 -17.49
N LYS A 246 -25.75 34.08 -16.49
CA LYS A 246 -25.18 33.82 -15.16
C LYS A 246 -25.89 32.65 -14.49
N ASP A 247 -27.21 32.56 -14.55
CA ASP A 247 -27.99 31.47 -13.93
C ASP A 247 -27.77 30.14 -14.65
N PHE A 248 -27.50 30.14 -15.96
CA PHE A 248 -27.04 28.92 -16.61
C PHE A 248 -25.68 28.48 -16.04
N ILE A 249 -24.69 29.37 -16.04
CA ILE A 249 -23.32 29.07 -15.58
C ILE A 249 -23.23 28.77 -14.07
N ASP A 250 -23.93 29.53 -13.24
CA ASP A 250 -23.83 29.48 -11.78
C ASP A 250 -25.03 28.76 -11.14
N GLY A 251 -26.22 28.79 -11.72
CA GLY A 251 -27.47 28.32 -11.11
C GLY A 251 -27.86 26.89 -11.49
N LYS A 252 -27.96 26.58 -12.80
CA LYS A 252 -28.26 25.21 -13.25
C LYS A 252 -27.02 24.32 -13.28
N LEU A 253 -25.87 24.87 -13.68
CA LEU A 253 -24.61 24.11 -13.66
C LEU A 253 -24.08 23.81 -12.23
N ARG A 254 -24.49 24.56 -11.21
CA ARG A 254 -24.23 24.20 -9.78
C ARG A 254 -25.44 23.57 -9.08
N GLY A 255 -26.56 23.45 -9.77
CA GLY A 255 -27.79 22.82 -9.27
C GLY A 255 -27.88 21.33 -9.58
N ALA A 256 -26.87 20.74 -10.25
CA ALA A 256 -26.79 19.31 -10.48
C ALA A 256 -26.83 18.51 -9.17
N SER A 257 -27.28 17.27 -9.28
CA SER A 257 -27.19 16.26 -8.23
C SER A 257 -25.79 16.16 -7.63
N CYS A 258 -24.75 16.25 -8.47
CA CYS A 258 -23.37 16.25 -8.00
C CYS A 258 -22.98 17.45 -7.12
N PHE A 259 -23.82 18.49 -6.99
CA PHE A 259 -23.62 19.64 -6.10
C PHE A 259 -24.69 19.75 -4.99
N SER A 260 -25.83 19.06 -5.08
CA SER A 260 -26.99 19.26 -4.18
C SER A 260 -26.82 18.67 -2.77
N ASP A 261 -26.07 17.58 -2.62
CA ASP A 261 -25.72 16.95 -1.32
C ASP A 261 -24.57 17.65 -0.54
N TRP A 262 -24.06 18.80 -1.00
CA TRP A 262 -22.69 19.27 -0.70
C TRP A 262 -22.61 20.50 0.20
N LYS A 263 -23.66 20.73 1.02
CA LYS A 263 -24.01 22.02 1.65
C LYS A 263 -23.04 22.63 2.68
N LEU A 264 -21.92 21.99 3.05
CA LEU A 264 -21.00 22.56 4.07
C LEU A 264 -19.54 22.73 3.61
N THR A 265 -18.96 21.86 2.78
CA THR A 265 -17.51 21.94 2.44
C THR A 265 -17.13 21.55 1.02
N ARG A 266 -18.07 21.15 0.15
CA ARG A 266 -17.77 20.46 -1.12
C ARG A 266 -16.85 19.22 -0.97
N GLY A 267 -16.81 18.62 0.23
CA GLY A 267 -15.87 17.55 0.54
C GLY A 267 -14.42 18.01 0.75
N ARG A 268 -14.15 19.32 0.74
CA ARG A 268 -12.83 19.91 0.94
C ARG A 268 -12.53 20.08 2.43
N GLY A 269 -11.40 19.56 2.87
CA GLY A 269 -10.81 19.90 4.16
C GLY A 269 -9.97 21.18 4.07
N ASP A 270 -9.20 21.43 5.12
CA ASP A 270 -8.31 22.58 5.20
C ASP A 270 -7.18 22.49 4.18
N PHE A 271 -6.66 23.66 3.79
CA PHE A 271 -5.40 23.72 3.06
C PHE A 271 -4.26 23.32 3.98
N THR A 272 -3.64 22.18 3.68
CA THR A 272 -2.66 21.55 4.56
C THR A 272 -1.22 21.94 4.23
N LEU A 273 -0.95 22.40 3.00
CA LEU A 273 0.40 22.70 2.50
C LEU A 273 0.36 23.82 1.46
N ASN A 274 1.31 24.76 1.52
CA ASN A 274 1.62 25.68 0.42
C ASN A 274 2.77 25.08 -0.40
N LEU A 275 2.47 24.12 -1.27
CA LEU A 275 3.46 23.49 -2.14
C LEU A 275 3.23 23.88 -3.58
N SER A 276 4.17 24.64 -4.14
CA SER A 276 4.20 24.95 -5.56
C SER A 276 5.02 23.90 -6.33
N THR A 277 4.59 23.52 -7.52
CA THR A 277 5.24 22.52 -8.35
C THR A 277 5.24 22.94 -9.82
N ASN A 278 6.18 22.38 -10.58
CA ASN A 278 6.21 22.39 -12.05
C ASN A 278 5.86 21.00 -12.63
N THR A 279 5.56 20.03 -11.77
CA THR A 279 5.33 18.64 -12.14
C THR A 279 3.85 18.40 -12.39
N LEU A 280 3.53 17.74 -13.51
CA LEU A 280 2.16 17.41 -13.86
C LEU A 280 1.62 16.23 -13.02
N GLY A 281 0.30 16.19 -12.84
CA GLY A 281 -0.45 15.07 -12.29
C GLY A 281 -1.04 15.30 -10.90
N THR A 282 -1.70 14.26 -10.38
CA THR A 282 -2.44 14.24 -9.11
C THR A 282 -1.72 13.44 -8.02
N CYS A 283 -0.49 12.98 -8.27
CA CYS A 283 0.29 12.19 -7.30
C CYS A 283 0.65 13.00 -6.05
N LEU A 284 0.44 12.41 -4.86
CA LEU A 284 0.74 13.06 -3.59
C LEU A 284 2.20 12.92 -3.19
N LEU A 285 2.74 11.71 -3.34
CA LEU A 285 4.07 11.38 -2.86
C LEU A 285 5.13 11.96 -3.81
N ARG A 286 6.14 12.61 -3.23
CA ARG A 286 7.25 13.21 -3.98
C ARG A 286 7.94 12.20 -4.93
N GLN A 287 8.20 10.99 -4.44
CA GLN A 287 8.86 9.94 -5.23
C GLN A 287 8.08 9.53 -6.48
N ASP A 288 6.74 9.60 -6.46
CA ASP A 288 5.91 9.26 -7.62
C ASP A 288 5.86 10.43 -8.59
N ARG A 289 5.79 11.67 -8.08
CA ARG A 289 5.83 12.89 -8.90
C ARG A 289 7.12 13.02 -9.68
N GLU A 290 8.27 12.68 -9.09
CA GLU A 290 9.57 12.75 -9.77
C GLU A 290 9.67 11.85 -11.01
N LEU A 291 8.74 10.90 -11.18
CA LEU A 291 8.62 10.05 -12.37
C LEU A 291 7.72 10.66 -13.46
N LEU A 292 6.94 11.70 -13.14
CA LEU A 292 6.02 12.36 -14.06
C LEU A 292 6.70 13.53 -14.78
N PRO A 293 6.25 13.87 -16.00
CA PRO A 293 6.78 15.01 -16.75
C PRO A 293 6.65 16.33 -15.99
N GLN A 294 7.69 17.16 -16.12
CA GLN A 294 7.71 18.53 -15.65
C GLN A 294 7.51 19.47 -16.84
N LEU A 295 6.78 20.57 -16.63
CA LEU A 295 6.74 21.62 -17.63
C LEU A 295 8.07 22.38 -17.65
N PRO A 296 8.59 22.71 -18.84
CA PRO A 296 9.86 23.43 -18.98
C PRO A 296 9.80 24.89 -18.51
N GLN A 297 8.60 25.43 -18.24
CA GLN A 297 8.40 26.81 -17.81
C GLN A 297 8.78 27.02 -16.33
N THR A 298 9.30 28.21 -16.02
CA THR A 298 9.74 28.62 -14.66
C THR A 298 8.59 28.90 -13.69
N ILE A 299 7.34 28.83 -14.14
CA ILE A 299 6.17 29.16 -13.32
C ILE A 299 5.65 27.90 -12.64
N SER A 300 5.82 27.86 -11.33
CA SER A 300 5.18 26.86 -10.49
C SER A 300 3.73 27.24 -10.16
N TRP A 301 2.89 26.23 -9.94
CA TRP A 301 1.52 26.42 -9.46
C TRP A 301 1.27 25.54 -8.25
N GLN A 302 0.22 25.84 -7.49
CA GLN A 302 -0.20 25.04 -6.34
C GLN A 302 -1.33 24.07 -6.76
N PRO A 303 -1.07 22.76 -6.90
CA PRO A 303 -2.11 21.79 -7.22
C PRO A 303 -3.00 21.56 -6.00
N ASP A 304 -4.31 21.57 -6.19
CA ASP A 304 -5.27 21.23 -5.12
C ASP A 304 -4.99 19.84 -4.55
N ALA A 305 -4.57 18.87 -5.38
CA ALA A 305 -4.34 17.49 -4.99
C ALA A 305 -3.42 17.34 -3.77
N ILE A 306 -2.40 18.21 -3.66
CA ILE A 306 -1.40 18.15 -2.58
C ILE A 306 -1.59 19.25 -1.53
N CYS A 307 -2.28 20.33 -1.90
CA CYS A 307 -2.48 21.47 -1.03
C CYS A 307 -3.75 21.35 -0.19
N GLN A 308 -4.70 20.47 -0.56
CA GLN A 308 -5.99 20.33 0.08
C GLN A 308 -6.32 18.86 0.44
N ALA A 309 -6.61 18.61 1.71
CA ALA A 309 -7.05 17.30 2.18
C ALA A 309 -8.56 17.10 1.97
N PRO A 310 -9.07 15.85 1.93
CA PRO A 310 -10.49 15.57 1.96
C PRO A 310 -11.12 15.83 3.34
N TYR A 311 -12.36 16.29 3.35
CA TYR A 311 -13.20 16.32 4.55
C TYR A 311 -13.82 14.93 4.78
N TYR A 312 -13.09 14.07 5.48
CA TYR A 312 -13.46 12.67 5.75
C TYR A 312 -14.88 12.44 6.31
N PRO A 313 -15.47 13.34 7.13
CA PRO A 313 -16.85 13.16 7.60
C PRO A 313 -17.92 13.25 6.50
N SER A 314 -17.59 13.74 5.31
CA SER A 314 -18.54 13.80 4.18
C SER A 314 -18.87 12.40 3.66
N ASN A 315 -20.17 12.06 3.62
CA ASN A 315 -20.66 10.82 3.01
C ASN A 315 -20.18 10.65 1.57
N HIS A 316 -20.15 11.75 0.80
CA HIS A 316 -19.68 11.72 -0.57
C HIS A 316 -18.21 11.33 -0.65
N ILE A 317 -17.35 11.93 0.19
CA ILE A 317 -15.93 11.58 0.25
C ILE A 317 -15.77 10.10 0.61
N GLN A 318 -16.56 9.60 1.55
CA GLN A 318 -16.54 8.17 1.88
C GLN A 318 -16.96 7.32 0.67
N THR A 319 -17.98 7.70 -0.10
CA THR A 319 -18.36 6.99 -1.34
C THR A 319 -17.23 6.96 -2.36
N ILE A 320 -16.59 8.10 -2.63
CA ILE A 320 -15.46 8.19 -3.56
C ILE A 320 -14.29 7.32 -3.09
N LEU A 321 -13.87 7.49 -1.84
CA LEU A 321 -12.71 6.77 -1.31
C LEU A 321 -12.99 5.27 -1.16
N ASN A 322 -14.20 4.85 -0.79
CA ASN A 322 -14.57 3.43 -0.69
C ASN A 322 -14.65 2.74 -2.06
N LYS A 323 -14.87 3.50 -3.15
CA LYS A 323 -14.71 3.04 -4.53
C LYS A 323 -13.26 3.11 -5.03
N ASP A 324 -12.29 3.45 -4.16
CA ASP A 324 -10.90 3.70 -4.51
C ASP A 324 -10.72 4.77 -5.61
N LEU A 325 -11.65 5.71 -5.75
CA LEU A 325 -11.55 6.79 -6.72
C LEU A 325 -10.58 7.88 -6.26
N THR A 326 -9.84 8.47 -7.20
CA THR A 326 -8.91 9.57 -6.90
C THR A 326 -9.68 10.81 -6.49
N TYR A 327 -9.61 11.22 -5.22
CA TYR A 327 -10.17 12.50 -4.78
C TYR A 327 -9.09 13.60 -4.82
N VAL A 328 -9.45 14.76 -5.38
CA VAL A 328 -8.58 15.95 -5.43
C VAL A 328 -9.24 17.13 -4.73
N SER A 329 -10.36 17.65 -5.25
CA SER A 329 -10.98 18.86 -4.69
C SER A 329 -12.51 18.90 -4.81
N GLY A 330 -13.14 17.82 -5.29
CA GLY A 330 -14.57 17.74 -5.57
C GLY A 330 -14.96 18.26 -6.97
N PRO A 331 -16.26 18.22 -7.32
CA PRO A 331 -16.84 18.55 -8.60
C PRO A 331 -16.36 19.90 -9.07
N SER A 332 -15.88 19.91 -10.30
CA SER A 332 -15.15 21.04 -10.79
C SER A 332 -16.06 22.20 -11.17
N GLY A 333 -15.99 23.26 -10.37
CA GLY A 333 -16.51 24.57 -10.77
C GLY A 333 -15.77 25.15 -11.99
N MET A 334 -14.51 24.76 -12.22
CA MET A 334 -13.77 25.15 -13.43
C MET A 334 -14.36 24.49 -14.67
N THR A 335 -14.69 23.20 -14.59
CA THR A 335 -15.39 22.48 -15.68
C THR A 335 -16.72 23.13 -16.01
N THR A 336 -17.52 23.48 -15.00
CA THR A 336 -18.78 24.23 -15.17
C THR A 336 -18.58 25.51 -16.01
N LEU A 337 -17.56 26.30 -15.68
CA LEU A 337 -17.26 27.54 -16.39
C LEU A 337 -16.83 27.30 -17.84
N MET A 338 -15.96 26.32 -18.09
CA MET A 338 -15.47 25.99 -19.44
C MET A 338 -16.55 25.35 -20.31
N LEU A 339 -17.43 24.53 -19.74
CA LEU A 339 -18.62 24.01 -20.45
C LEU A 339 -19.62 25.12 -20.76
N GLY A 340 -19.75 26.12 -19.88
CA GLY A 340 -20.52 27.32 -20.16
C GLY A 340 -19.98 28.10 -21.37
N VAL A 341 -18.65 28.20 -21.50
CA VAL A 341 -18.00 28.80 -22.69
C VAL A 341 -18.39 28.04 -23.96
N LEU A 342 -18.31 26.71 -23.93
CA LEU A 342 -18.75 25.86 -25.04
C LEU A 342 -20.19 26.19 -25.43
N GLU A 343 -21.15 26.03 -24.52
CA GLU A 343 -22.57 26.19 -24.86
C GLU A 343 -22.98 27.62 -25.24
N LEU A 344 -22.38 28.64 -24.61
CA LEU A 344 -22.75 30.05 -24.86
C LEU A 344 -22.07 30.63 -26.10
N LEU A 345 -20.80 30.30 -26.34
CA LEU A 345 -20.01 30.95 -27.39
C LEU A 345 -19.91 30.13 -28.67
N LEU A 346 -20.03 28.81 -28.59
CA LEU A 346 -19.98 27.94 -29.76
C LEU A 346 -20.57 26.57 -29.45
N ALA A 347 -21.83 26.34 -29.80
CA ALA A 347 -22.35 24.98 -29.84
C ALA A 347 -21.60 24.22 -30.95
N LEU A 348 -20.53 23.50 -30.57
CA LEU A 348 -19.68 22.77 -31.51
C LEU A 348 -20.55 21.88 -32.42
N PRO A 349 -20.21 21.79 -33.71
CA PRO A 349 -21.14 21.30 -34.72
C PRO A 349 -21.44 19.81 -34.61
N THR A 350 -20.53 19.03 -34.01
CA THR A 350 -20.64 17.57 -33.87
C THR A 350 -20.44 17.15 -32.40
N GLN A 351 -21.02 16.00 -32.04
CA GLN A 351 -20.82 15.41 -30.71
C GLN A 351 -19.34 15.05 -30.47
N GLU A 352 -18.67 14.52 -31.48
CA GLU A 352 -17.23 14.21 -31.44
C GLU A 352 -16.36 15.41 -31.02
N LEU A 353 -16.61 16.61 -31.57
CA LEU A 353 -15.86 17.82 -31.20
C LEU A 353 -16.19 18.27 -29.77
N LYS A 354 -17.43 18.11 -29.32
CA LYS A 354 -17.82 18.38 -27.93
C LYS A 354 -17.09 17.45 -26.98
N ASP A 355 -17.10 16.15 -27.26
CA ASP A 355 -16.44 15.13 -26.44
C ASP A 355 -14.93 15.38 -26.38
N ASN A 356 -14.31 15.76 -27.50
CA ASN A 356 -12.90 16.16 -27.54
C ASN A 356 -12.61 17.44 -26.73
N TYR A 357 -13.52 18.42 -26.70
CA TYR A 357 -13.36 19.60 -25.84
C TYR A 357 -13.53 19.26 -24.36
N VAL A 358 -14.45 18.37 -24.00
CA VAL A 358 -14.58 17.88 -22.61
C VAL A 358 -13.33 17.10 -22.20
N LEU A 359 -12.79 16.26 -23.08
CA LEU A 359 -11.52 15.57 -22.85
C LEU A 359 -10.36 16.57 -22.66
N ALA A 360 -10.36 17.69 -23.39
CA ALA A 360 -9.39 18.76 -23.19
C ALA A 360 -9.48 19.41 -21.81
N ILE A 361 -10.70 19.72 -21.35
CA ILE A 361 -10.95 20.23 -20.00
C ILE A 361 -10.45 19.22 -18.95
N ALA A 362 -10.84 17.95 -19.08
CA ALA A 362 -10.42 16.89 -18.16
C ALA A 362 -8.90 16.75 -18.12
N SER A 363 -8.26 16.70 -19.28
CA SER A 363 -6.80 16.54 -19.37
C SER A 363 -6.07 17.72 -18.74
N TYR A 364 -6.51 18.95 -18.99
CA TYR A 364 -5.95 20.15 -18.37
C TYR A 364 -6.09 20.15 -16.85
N LEU A 365 -7.29 19.93 -16.32
CA LEU A 365 -7.53 20.00 -14.88
C LEU A 365 -6.84 18.86 -14.11
N VAL A 366 -6.81 17.65 -14.68
CA VAL A 366 -6.19 16.49 -14.05
C VAL A 366 -4.66 16.53 -14.15
N SER A 367 -4.10 16.92 -15.30
CA SER A 367 -2.65 17.07 -15.43
C SER A 367 -2.11 18.26 -14.62
N GLY A 368 -2.92 19.29 -14.36
CA GLY A 368 -2.57 20.36 -13.43
C GLY A 368 -2.68 19.96 -11.95
N GLY A 369 -3.19 18.77 -11.63
CA GLY A 369 -3.43 18.35 -10.25
C GLY A 369 -4.53 19.18 -9.55
N LEU A 370 -5.43 19.80 -10.32
CA LEU A 370 -6.50 20.67 -9.84
C LEU A 370 -7.78 19.89 -9.54
N HIS A 371 -8.02 18.81 -10.29
CA HIS A 371 -9.16 17.91 -10.13
C HIS A 371 -8.78 16.46 -10.50
N SER A 372 -9.62 15.49 -10.17
CA SER A 372 -9.54 14.13 -10.72
C SER A 372 -10.44 13.94 -11.93
N LEU A 373 -10.29 12.81 -12.64
CA LEU A 373 -11.03 12.56 -13.87
C LEU A 373 -12.55 12.52 -13.62
N HIS A 374 -12.99 11.81 -12.56
CA HIS A 374 -14.41 11.76 -12.22
C HIS A 374 -14.99 13.11 -11.78
N GLU A 375 -14.20 13.96 -11.10
CA GLU A 375 -14.64 15.30 -10.67
C GLU A 375 -14.95 16.22 -11.86
N VAL A 376 -14.37 15.95 -13.02
CA VAL A 376 -14.65 16.65 -14.28
C VAL A 376 -15.78 15.97 -15.05
N LEU A 377 -15.71 14.64 -15.23
CA LEU A 377 -16.68 13.91 -16.05
C LEU A 377 -18.07 13.88 -15.46
N LEU A 378 -18.19 13.77 -14.12
CA LEU A 378 -19.47 13.82 -13.44
C LEU A 378 -20.19 15.16 -13.69
N VAL A 379 -19.44 16.25 -13.74
CA VAL A 379 -19.96 17.58 -14.07
C VAL A 379 -20.43 17.62 -15.52
N ALA A 380 -19.66 17.09 -16.47
CA ALA A 380 -20.06 17.06 -17.88
C ALA A 380 -21.30 16.19 -18.13
N HIS A 381 -21.38 15.04 -17.45
CA HIS A 381 -22.50 14.10 -17.54
C HIS A 381 -23.77 14.65 -16.91
N ASP A 382 -23.76 14.98 -15.62
CA ASP A 382 -24.96 15.41 -14.88
C ASP A 382 -25.57 16.70 -15.46
N LEU A 383 -24.73 17.56 -16.06
CA LEU A 383 -25.17 18.89 -16.47
C LEU A 383 -25.62 19.00 -17.92
N LEU A 384 -24.87 18.39 -18.83
CA LEU A 384 -25.09 18.54 -20.27
C LEU A 384 -25.37 17.21 -20.97
N GLY A 385 -25.42 16.11 -20.22
CA GLY A 385 -25.62 14.77 -20.78
C GLY A 385 -24.44 14.28 -21.63
N TYR A 386 -23.25 14.86 -21.45
CA TYR A 386 -22.05 14.41 -22.14
C TYR A 386 -21.56 13.09 -21.57
N PHE A 387 -21.13 12.18 -22.46
CA PHE A 387 -20.87 10.79 -22.11
C PHE A 387 -22.09 10.14 -21.40
N PRO A 388 -23.21 9.91 -22.11
CA PRO A 388 -24.45 9.44 -21.49
C PRO A 388 -24.33 8.05 -20.83
N ASN A 389 -23.31 7.27 -21.19
CA ASN A 389 -23.01 5.98 -20.59
C ASN A 389 -21.97 6.07 -19.45
N TYR A 390 -21.53 7.27 -19.07
CA TYR A 390 -20.60 7.45 -17.97
C TYR A 390 -21.31 7.18 -16.64
N GLN A 391 -20.71 6.34 -15.82
CA GLN A 391 -21.08 6.15 -14.43
C GLN A 391 -19.89 6.54 -13.56
N LEU A 392 -20.17 6.93 -12.31
CA LEU A 392 -19.14 7.37 -11.37
C LEU A 392 -18.06 6.29 -11.17
N GLY A 393 -16.89 6.56 -11.75
CA GLY A 393 -15.70 5.68 -11.70
C GLY A 393 -15.55 4.70 -12.86
N GLU A 394 -16.48 4.68 -13.81
CA GLU A 394 -16.42 3.78 -14.97
C GLU A 394 -15.76 4.47 -16.18
N TYR A 395 -14.43 4.45 -16.23
CA TYR A 395 -13.67 5.14 -17.29
C TYR A 395 -13.52 4.32 -18.57
N GLU A 396 -13.89 3.02 -18.59
CA GLU A 396 -13.84 2.19 -19.80
C GLU A 396 -14.73 2.76 -20.90
N SER A 397 -15.93 3.24 -20.58
CA SER A 397 -16.86 3.78 -21.58
C SER A 397 -16.28 5.02 -22.27
N LEU A 398 -15.56 5.87 -21.52
CA LEU A 398 -14.81 7.02 -22.04
C LEU A 398 -13.67 6.55 -22.96
N ILE A 399 -12.85 5.60 -22.50
CA ILE A 399 -11.70 5.11 -23.26
C ILE A 399 -12.17 4.46 -24.57
N ASN A 400 -13.18 3.60 -24.51
CA ASN A 400 -13.77 2.94 -25.66
C ASN A 400 -14.42 3.91 -26.65
N HIS A 401 -15.02 4.99 -26.15
CA HIS A 401 -15.57 6.05 -27.00
C HIS A 401 -14.50 6.66 -27.91
N PHE A 402 -13.29 6.88 -27.40
CA PHE A 402 -12.17 7.43 -28.18
C PHE A 402 -11.32 6.37 -28.89
N ASN A 403 -11.47 5.08 -28.54
CA ASN A 403 -10.61 4.01 -29.02
C ASN A 403 -10.77 3.69 -30.53
N GLN A 404 -11.74 4.29 -31.21
CA GLN A 404 -11.91 4.16 -32.66
C GLN A 404 -10.88 4.96 -33.46
N ASP A 405 -10.24 5.97 -32.84
CA ASP A 405 -9.24 6.83 -33.47
C ASP A 405 -7.80 6.31 -33.18
N LYS A 406 -6.99 6.20 -34.24
CA LYS A 406 -5.60 5.71 -34.16
C LYS A 406 -4.68 6.57 -33.30
N GLU A 407 -4.89 7.88 -33.22
CA GLU A 407 -4.12 8.77 -32.33
C GLU A 407 -4.44 8.48 -30.86
N HIS A 408 -5.71 8.23 -30.54
CA HIS A 408 -6.15 7.84 -29.19
C HIS A 408 -5.66 6.44 -28.82
N GLN A 409 -5.74 5.46 -29.72
CA GLN A 409 -5.20 4.10 -29.51
C GLN A 409 -3.72 4.12 -29.11
N LYS A 410 -2.89 4.88 -29.84
CA LYS A 410 -1.46 5.01 -29.52
C LYS A 410 -1.22 5.57 -28.10
N LYS A 411 -2.07 6.49 -27.65
CA LYS A 411 -2.00 7.05 -26.29
C LYS A 411 -2.37 6.03 -25.23
N ILE A 412 -3.42 5.25 -25.46
CA ILE A 412 -3.86 4.19 -24.54
C ILE A 412 -2.77 3.11 -24.42
N ILE A 413 -2.13 2.74 -25.53
CA ILE A 413 -0.99 1.80 -25.50
C ILE A 413 0.16 2.38 -24.67
N SER A 414 0.59 3.61 -24.95
CA SER A 414 1.67 4.28 -24.21
C SER A 414 1.33 4.50 -22.73
N LEU A 415 0.07 4.75 -22.39
CA LEU A 415 -0.42 4.85 -21.01
C LEU A 415 -0.12 3.56 -20.24
N TRP A 416 -0.48 2.40 -20.81
CA TRP A 416 -0.25 1.12 -20.16
C TRP A 416 1.23 0.79 -20.03
N ASP A 417 2.04 1.06 -21.06
CA ASP A 417 3.49 0.85 -20.99
C ASP A 417 4.13 1.69 -19.85
N ASN A 418 3.80 2.98 -19.78
CA ASN A 418 4.29 3.86 -18.72
C ASN A 418 3.79 3.43 -17.33
N TYR A 419 2.57 2.91 -17.25
CA TYR A 419 2.00 2.41 -16.00
C TYR A 419 2.66 1.11 -15.54
N PHE A 420 3.02 0.22 -16.47
CA PHE A 420 3.79 -1.00 -16.16
C PHE A 420 5.18 -0.66 -15.64
N ASP A 421 5.86 0.31 -16.25
CA ASP A 421 7.17 0.75 -15.79
C ASP A 421 7.11 1.33 -14.36
N TYR A 422 6.04 2.06 -14.05
CA TYR A 422 5.77 2.51 -12.68
C TYR A 422 5.58 1.35 -11.72
N CYS A 423 4.72 0.39 -12.06
CA CYS A 423 4.49 -0.80 -11.23
C CYS A 423 5.77 -1.61 -11.03
N GLU A 424 6.61 -1.74 -12.07
CA GLU A 424 7.88 -2.45 -11.97
C GLU A 424 8.82 -1.79 -10.95
N ARG A 425 8.97 -0.46 -11.01
CA ARG A 425 9.77 0.28 -10.03
C ARG A 425 9.21 0.13 -8.62
N TYR A 426 7.89 0.27 -8.47
CA TYR A 426 7.22 0.17 -7.18
C TYR A 426 7.39 -1.21 -6.55
N PHE A 427 7.01 -2.28 -7.26
CA PHE A 427 7.04 -3.64 -6.71
C PHE A 427 8.46 -4.19 -6.56
N THR A 428 9.40 -3.79 -7.43
CA THR A 428 10.81 -4.14 -7.23
C THR A 428 11.34 -3.52 -5.93
N LYS A 429 11.07 -2.23 -5.69
CA LYS A 429 11.44 -1.56 -4.43
C LYS A 429 10.75 -2.22 -3.23
N LYS A 430 9.46 -2.55 -3.34
CA LYS A 430 8.69 -3.20 -2.26
C LYS A 430 9.22 -4.60 -1.92
N LEU A 431 9.58 -5.41 -2.92
CA LEU A 431 10.21 -6.72 -2.74
C LEU A 431 11.58 -6.59 -2.04
N LEU A 432 12.44 -5.69 -2.53
CA LEU A 432 13.76 -5.45 -1.91
C LEU A 432 13.65 -4.97 -0.45
N ASN A 433 12.72 -4.07 -0.17
CA ASN A 433 12.47 -3.61 1.20
C ASN A 433 11.94 -4.72 2.11
N THR A 434 11.08 -5.60 1.58
CA THR A 434 10.56 -6.77 2.31
C THR A 434 11.69 -7.72 2.67
N GLU A 435 12.54 -8.06 1.70
CA GLU A 435 13.71 -8.90 1.90
C GLU A 435 14.70 -8.29 2.90
N PHE A 436 15.02 -7.01 2.74
CA PHE A 436 15.91 -6.28 3.63
C PHE A 436 15.38 -6.28 5.07
N ASN A 437 14.10 -5.96 5.27
CA ASN A 437 13.48 -5.91 6.59
C ASN A 437 13.47 -7.28 7.27
N LEU A 438 13.16 -8.36 6.53
CA LEU A 438 13.19 -9.72 7.07
C LEU A 438 14.60 -10.12 7.48
N ASN A 439 15.60 -9.86 6.62
CA ASN A 439 17.00 -10.16 6.93
C ASN A 439 17.53 -9.32 8.10
N TYR A 440 17.17 -8.04 8.18
CA TYR A 440 17.57 -7.16 9.27
C TYR A 440 16.94 -7.57 10.60
N LYS A 441 15.65 -7.95 10.61
CA LYS A 441 14.98 -8.51 11.80
C LYS A 441 15.58 -9.85 12.22
N ALA A 442 15.88 -10.75 11.28
CA ALA A 442 16.52 -12.02 11.60
C ALA A 442 17.92 -11.82 12.22
N TYR A 443 18.66 -10.81 11.74
CA TYR A 443 19.94 -10.41 12.33
C TYR A 443 19.76 -9.82 13.73
N PHE A 444 18.78 -8.94 13.93
CA PHE A 444 18.42 -8.42 15.25
C PHE A 444 18.06 -9.53 16.23
N GLU A 445 17.16 -10.45 15.86
CA GLU A 445 16.76 -11.57 16.71
C GLU A 445 17.95 -12.47 17.07
N SER A 446 18.85 -12.70 16.12
CA SER A 446 20.10 -13.44 16.38
C SER A 446 20.99 -12.72 17.38
N LYS A 447 21.14 -11.39 17.26
CA LYS A 447 21.92 -10.57 18.20
C LYS A 447 21.27 -10.51 19.59
N LEU A 448 19.95 -10.34 19.65
CA LEU A 448 19.17 -10.37 20.88
C LEU A 448 19.34 -11.70 21.61
N ALA A 449 19.23 -12.82 20.89
CA ALA A 449 19.44 -14.15 21.47
C ALA A 449 20.84 -14.28 22.08
N LEU A 450 21.90 -13.87 21.36
CA LEU A 450 23.27 -13.94 21.86
C LEU A 450 23.51 -13.04 23.08
N ALA A 451 22.93 -11.84 23.10
CA ALA A 451 23.02 -10.92 24.23
C ALA A 451 22.39 -11.52 25.50
N VAL A 452 21.23 -12.17 25.37
CA VAL A 452 20.54 -12.82 26.49
C VAL A 452 21.32 -14.02 27.03
N LEU A 453 22.07 -14.75 26.18
CA LEU A 453 22.88 -15.89 26.62
C LEU A 453 24.03 -15.51 27.57
N ASN A 454 24.38 -14.23 27.69
CA ASN A 454 25.49 -13.77 28.53
C ASN A 454 25.15 -13.70 30.03
N THR A 455 23.88 -13.76 30.42
CA THR A 455 23.45 -13.66 31.82
C THR A 455 22.35 -14.67 32.11
N VAL A 456 22.35 -15.25 33.32
CA VAL A 456 21.31 -16.20 33.74
C VAL A 456 20.21 -15.41 34.49
N PRO A 457 18.97 -15.32 33.97
CA PRO A 457 17.90 -14.59 34.63
C PRO A 457 17.45 -15.27 35.93
N PRO A 458 17.01 -14.51 36.95
CA PRO A 458 16.52 -15.06 38.22
C PRO A 458 15.41 -16.12 38.05
N ALA A 459 14.47 -15.92 37.12
CA ALA A 459 13.43 -16.89 36.81
C ALA A 459 13.99 -18.27 36.38
N VAL A 460 15.10 -18.28 35.64
CA VAL A 460 15.77 -19.52 35.19
C VAL A 460 16.34 -20.27 36.39
N THR A 461 17.09 -19.58 37.25
CA THR A 461 17.66 -20.17 38.49
C THR A 461 16.58 -20.75 39.39
N ARG A 462 15.46 -20.03 39.54
CA ARG A 462 14.32 -20.52 40.34
C ARG A 462 13.73 -21.81 39.78
N ILE A 463 13.62 -21.94 38.45
CA ILE A 463 13.18 -23.17 37.80
C ILE A 463 14.21 -24.29 38.01
N SER A 464 15.50 -24.03 37.82
CA SER A 464 16.58 -25.00 38.05
C SER A 464 16.50 -25.60 39.45
N GLN A 465 16.33 -24.76 40.47
CA GLN A 465 16.18 -25.18 41.86
C GLN A 465 14.93 -26.05 42.09
N GLN A 466 13.79 -25.73 41.46
CA GLN A 466 12.61 -26.59 41.56
C GLN A 466 12.80 -27.93 40.86
N ILE A 467 13.47 -27.96 39.71
CA ILE A 467 13.82 -29.22 39.02
C ILE A 467 14.68 -30.09 39.94
N ILE A 468 15.77 -29.54 40.50
CA ILE A 468 16.65 -30.25 41.45
C ILE A 468 15.83 -30.80 42.63
N LYS A 469 14.97 -29.96 43.23
CA LYS A 469 14.12 -30.36 44.36
C LYS A 469 13.17 -31.51 44.02
N ILE A 470 12.52 -31.45 42.85
CA ILE A 470 11.57 -32.49 42.39
C ILE A 470 12.31 -33.80 42.11
N VAL A 471 13.45 -33.73 41.42
CA VAL A 471 14.27 -34.88 41.07
C VAL A 471 14.81 -35.54 42.34
N ASN A 472 15.39 -34.78 43.27
CA ASN A 472 15.92 -35.32 44.53
C ASN A 472 14.83 -35.99 45.37
N LYS A 473 13.63 -35.41 45.44
CA LYS A 473 12.49 -36.02 46.16
C LYS A 473 12.06 -37.37 45.55
N LYS A 474 12.31 -37.60 44.26
CA LYS A 474 11.91 -38.80 43.53
C LYS A 474 13.11 -39.50 42.86
N TYR A 475 14.31 -39.39 43.43
CA TYR A 475 15.57 -39.73 42.76
C TYR A 475 15.57 -41.15 42.20
N TYR A 476 15.21 -42.17 43.00
CA TYR A 476 15.17 -43.56 42.54
C TYR A 476 14.17 -43.82 41.40
N LYS A 477 13.00 -43.16 41.42
CA LYS A 477 12.00 -43.26 40.33
C LYS A 477 12.48 -42.57 39.06
N PHE A 478 13.21 -41.46 39.20
CA PHE A 478 13.78 -40.74 38.07
C PHE A 478 14.97 -41.49 37.46
N SER A 479 15.89 -41.95 38.30
CA SER A 479 17.07 -42.71 37.92
C SER A 479 16.69 -44.01 37.19
N SER A 480 15.71 -44.77 37.69
CA SER A 480 15.21 -45.96 36.99
C SER A 480 14.56 -45.65 35.63
N LEU A 481 13.75 -44.58 35.55
CA LEU A 481 13.18 -44.11 34.29
C LEU A 481 14.27 -43.76 33.26
N LEU A 482 15.33 -43.07 33.70
CA LEU A 482 16.45 -42.68 32.83
C LEU A 482 17.34 -43.86 32.43
N GLN A 483 17.61 -44.80 33.33
CA GLN A 483 18.39 -46.01 33.01
C GLN A 483 17.70 -46.86 31.93
N SER A 484 16.36 -46.84 31.90
CA SER A 484 15.58 -47.50 30.84
C SER A 484 15.51 -46.72 29.52
N ASN A 485 16.10 -45.51 29.45
CA ASN A 485 15.97 -44.61 28.31
C ASN A 485 17.31 -43.98 27.89
N GLN A 486 18.02 -44.67 26.98
CA GLN A 486 19.32 -44.23 26.44
C GLN A 486 19.29 -42.83 25.82
N ARG A 487 18.11 -42.38 25.35
CA ARG A 487 17.90 -41.08 24.73
C ARG A 487 18.23 -39.89 25.65
N PHE A 488 18.13 -40.05 26.97
CA PHE A 488 18.46 -38.96 27.91
C PHE A 488 19.95 -38.60 27.85
N ALA A 489 20.83 -39.60 27.92
CA ALA A 489 22.27 -39.38 27.85
C ALA A 489 22.71 -38.91 26.44
N GLU A 490 22.08 -39.46 25.39
CA GLU A 490 22.30 -39.01 24.01
C GLU A 490 21.92 -37.53 23.81
N GLU A 491 20.81 -37.08 24.35
CA GLU A 491 20.38 -35.68 24.27
C GLU A 491 21.34 -34.76 25.05
N LEU A 492 21.78 -35.19 26.23
CA LEU A 492 22.63 -34.38 27.10
C LEU A 492 24.06 -34.19 26.57
N PHE A 493 24.64 -35.23 25.95
CA PHE A 493 26.04 -35.25 25.54
C PHE A 493 26.26 -35.27 24.01
N GLY A 494 25.23 -35.59 23.23
CA GLY A 494 25.33 -35.84 21.80
C GLY A 494 25.79 -34.63 21.01
N GLU A 495 26.61 -34.87 19.98
CA GLU A 495 27.33 -33.82 19.25
C GLU A 495 26.44 -32.91 18.40
N HIS A 496 25.17 -33.25 18.21
CA HIS A 496 24.25 -32.51 17.36
C HIS A 496 23.37 -31.52 18.12
N TYR A 497 23.40 -31.54 19.46
CA TYR A 497 22.54 -30.73 20.30
C TYR A 497 23.17 -29.39 20.68
N PHE A 498 22.45 -28.31 20.39
CA PHE A 498 22.80 -26.97 20.86
C PHE A 498 22.63 -26.91 22.39
N GLY A 499 23.70 -26.52 23.09
CA GLY A 499 23.73 -26.47 24.56
C GLY A 499 24.11 -27.78 25.26
N ARG A 500 24.65 -28.78 24.54
CA ARG A 500 25.12 -30.03 25.14
C ARG A 500 26.13 -29.80 26.26
N LEU A 501 26.14 -30.72 27.23
CA LEU A 501 27.18 -30.78 28.25
C LEU A 501 28.42 -31.51 27.71
N PRO A 502 29.63 -31.12 28.13
CA PRO A 502 30.81 -31.94 27.92
C PRO A 502 30.66 -33.26 28.67
N ASN A 503 31.07 -34.37 28.06
CA ASN A 503 31.07 -35.66 28.73
C ASN A 503 32.15 -35.66 29.82
N SER A 504 31.71 -35.58 31.08
CA SER A 504 32.57 -35.55 32.26
C SER A 504 32.88 -36.93 32.84
N GLY A 505 32.40 -38.02 32.19
CA GLY A 505 32.49 -39.38 32.72
C GLY A 505 31.52 -39.67 33.88
N LYS A 506 30.77 -38.66 34.36
CA LYS A 506 29.69 -38.82 35.34
C LYS A 506 28.45 -39.44 34.68
N ASP A 507 27.59 -40.05 35.50
CA ASP A 507 26.26 -40.42 35.03
C ASP A 507 25.47 -39.17 34.60
N ALA A 508 24.63 -39.33 33.57
CA ALA A 508 23.95 -38.21 32.92
C ALA A 508 23.05 -37.41 33.88
N LEU A 509 22.41 -38.08 34.86
CA LEU A 509 21.53 -37.42 35.81
C LEU A 509 22.32 -36.53 36.77
N THR A 510 23.39 -37.06 37.35
CA THR A 510 24.27 -36.31 38.25
C THR A 510 24.91 -35.14 37.51
N ALA A 511 25.41 -35.36 36.28
CA ALA A 511 25.97 -34.28 35.46
C ALA A 511 24.97 -33.14 35.21
N ALA A 512 23.71 -33.47 34.91
CA ALA A 512 22.67 -32.47 34.70
C ALA A 512 22.31 -31.71 36.00
N LEU A 513 22.23 -32.40 37.14
CA LEU A 513 21.94 -31.76 38.43
C LEU A 513 23.07 -30.85 38.91
N ASP A 514 24.33 -31.28 38.73
CA ASP A 514 25.51 -30.48 39.04
C ASP A 514 25.51 -29.19 38.22
N ALA A 515 25.26 -29.29 36.91
CA ALA A 515 25.19 -28.13 36.02
C ALA A 515 24.04 -27.17 36.39
N LEU A 516 22.88 -27.68 36.84
CA LEU A 516 21.79 -26.82 37.30
C LEU A 516 22.08 -26.12 38.65
N ALA A 517 23.01 -26.67 39.44
CA ALA A 517 23.38 -26.14 40.75
C ALA A 517 24.60 -25.20 40.70
N ASP A 518 25.37 -25.23 39.61
CA ASP A 518 26.55 -24.40 39.40
C ASP A 518 26.19 -23.06 38.76
N ASP A 519 26.44 -21.97 39.49
CA ASP A 519 26.22 -20.58 39.05
C ASP A 519 27.11 -20.18 37.87
N GLN A 520 28.17 -20.95 37.56
CA GLN A 520 29.03 -20.72 36.40
C GLN A 520 28.53 -21.42 35.12
N THR A 521 27.48 -22.23 35.21
CA THR A 521 26.96 -22.93 34.03
C THR A 521 26.33 -21.94 33.05
N PRO A 522 26.77 -21.92 31.77
CA PRO A 522 26.19 -21.06 30.75
C PRO A 522 24.69 -21.25 30.56
N LEU A 523 23.95 -20.14 30.34
CA LEU A 523 22.49 -20.17 30.18
C LEU A 523 22.03 -21.18 29.11
N ILE A 524 22.77 -21.27 27.99
CA ILE A 524 22.50 -22.22 26.90
C ILE A 524 22.43 -23.68 27.39
N GLN A 525 23.32 -24.08 28.31
CA GLN A 525 23.34 -25.44 28.87
C GLN A 525 22.20 -25.63 29.86
N ILE A 526 21.92 -24.62 30.70
CA ILE A 526 20.80 -24.67 31.66
C ILE A 526 19.46 -24.85 30.94
N ILE A 527 19.18 -24.06 29.90
CA ILE A 527 17.92 -24.17 29.15
C ILE A 527 17.85 -25.47 28.35
N HIS A 528 18.96 -25.96 27.82
CA HIS A 528 19.02 -27.28 27.19
C HIS A 528 18.62 -28.39 28.18
N ILE A 529 19.16 -28.36 29.40
CA ILE A 529 18.79 -29.28 30.47
C ILE A 529 17.30 -29.13 30.82
N HIS A 530 16.77 -27.90 30.93
CA HIS A 530 15.34 -27.66 31.12
C HIS A 530 14.50 -28.31 30.00
N ALA A 531 14.95 -28.23 28.74
CA ALA A 531 14.25 -28.80 27.60
C ALA A 531 14.20 -30.33 27.68
N ILE A 532 15.29 -30.98 28.11
CA ILE A 532 15.33 -32.41 28.37
C ILE A 532 14.33 -32.75 29.50
N PHE A 533 14.46 -32.12 30.68
CA PHE A 533 13.59 -32.40 31.83
C PHE A 533 12.10 -32.12 31.56
N SER A 534 11.77 -31.15 30.71
CA SER A 534 10.38 -30.85 30.29
C SER A 534 9.66 -32.05 29.66
N ARG A 535 10.40 -33.03 29.11
CA ARG A 535 9.83 -34.24 28.52
C ARG A 535 9.56 -35.32 29.56
N TYR A 536 10.39 -35.39 30.60
CA TYR A 536 10.41 -36.50 31.56
C TYR A 536 9.71 -36.20 32.88
N LEU A 537 9.78 -34.97 33.39
CA LEU A 537 9.19 -34.64 34.70
C LEU A 537 7.66 -34.53 34.70
N PRO A 538 6.97 -34.01 33.67
CA PRO A 538 5.53 -33.87 33.74
C PRO A 538 4.78 -35.20 33.95
N SER A 539 5.26 -36.32 33.39
CA SER A 539 4.65 -37.65 33.63
C SER A 539 4.77 -38.09 35.11
N LEU A 540 5.85 -37.67 35.78
CA LEU A 540 6.10 -37.97 37.20
C LEU A 540 5.38 -36.99 38.14
N ILE A 541 5.01 -35.81 37.65
CA ILE A 541 4.24 -34.80 38.39
C ILE A 541 2.73 -34.95 38.16
N LYS A 542 2.28 -35.45 37.01
CA LYS A 542 0.85 -35.68 36.65
C LYS A 542 0.06 -36.50 37.67
N GLN A 543 0.73 -37.26 38.53
CA GLN A 543 0.11 -37.92 39.68
C GLN A 543 -0.31 -36.95 40.82
N ALA A 544 -0.07 -35.63 40.70
CA ALA A 544 -0.23 -34.68 41.81
C ALA A 544 -0.79 -33.27 41.45
N SER A 545 -1.23 -32.97 40.22
CA SER A 545 -1.63 -31.60 39.80
C SER A 545 -3.13 -31.42 39.48
N SER A 546 -3.63 -30.17 39.55
CA SER A 546 -5.05 -29.79 39.40
C SER A 546 -5.54 -29.70 37.94
N LEU A 547 -6.81 -30.04 37.71
CA LEU A 547 -7.50 -30.11 36.40
C LEU A 547 -7.45 -28.83 35.55
N LYS A 548 -7.39 -27.64 36.16
CA LYS A 548 -7.46 -26.34 35.44
C LYS A 548 -6.26 -26.06 34.55
N ASN A 549 -5.04 -26.40 34.99
CA ASN A 549 -3.84 -26.15 34.20
C ASN A 549 -3.80 -27.06 32.96
N GLN A 550 -4.25 -28.31 33.08
CA GLN A 550 -4.28 -29.28 31.98
C GLN A 550 -5.21 -28.83 30.84
N GLN A 551 -6.34 -28.18 31.17
CA GLN A 551 -7.28 -27.67 30.17
C GLN A 551 -6.66 -26.54 29.33
N ALA A 552 -6.01 -25.55 29.95
CA ALA A 552 -5.37 -24.44 29.22
C ALA A 552 -4.31 -24.92 28.21
N PHE A 553 -3.44 -25.87 28.59
CA PHE A 553 -2.45 -26.43 27.68
C PHE A 553 -3.06 -27.27 26.56
N SER A 554 -4.12 -28.03 26.86
CA SER A 554 -4.82 -28.80 25.82
C SER A 554 -5.41 -27.87 24.75
N ILE A 555 -5.97 -26.73 25.16
CA ILE A 555 -6.53 -25.72 24.25
C ILE A 555 -5.43 -25.11 23.37
N VAL A 556 -4.31 -24.67 23.95
CA VAL A 556 -3.18 -24.10 23.19
C VAL A 556 -2.56 -25.12 22.23
N LYS A 557 -2.40 -26.36 22.68
CA LYS A 557 -1.88 -27.45 21.84
C LYS A 557 -2.81 -27.74 20.67
N HIS A 558 -4.13 -27.80 20.91
CA HIS A 558 -5.10 -28.01 19.84
C HIS A 558 -5.22 -26.81 18.90
N SER A 559 -5.08 -25.58 19.39
CA SER A 559 -5.22 -24.39 18.54
C SER A 559 -3.98 -24.10 17.68
N LEU A 560 -2.77 -24.34 18.19
CA LEU A 560 -1.52 -24.01 17.49
C LEU A 560 -0.87 -25.22 16.80
N PHE A 561 -1.15 -26.45 17.22
CA PHE A 561 -0.40 -27.65 16.81
C PHE A 561 -1.30 -28.82 16.37
N ALA A 562 -2.49 -28.54 15.82
CA ALA A 562 -3.39 -29.59 15.32
C ALA A 562 -2.81 -30.39 14.12
N SER A 563 -1.94 -29.77 13.30
CA SER A 563 -1.28 -30.44 12.18
C SER A 563 0.02 -29.72 11.79
N ASP A 564 0.85 -30.31 10.91
CA ASP A 564 2.04 -29.61 10.42
C ASP A 564 1.69 -28.34 9.61
N LEU A 565 0.53 -28.33 8.96
CA LEU A 565 -0.03 -27.11 8.35
C LEU A 565 -0.25 -26.01 9.38
N THR A 566 -0.67 -26.32 10.62
CA THR A 566 -0.82 -25.29 11.66
C THR A 566 0.52 -24.77 12.17
N ARG A 567 1.59 -25.56 12.04
CA ARG A 567 2.96 -25.13 12.39
C ARG A 567 3.57 -24.21 11.34
N GLY A 568 3.05 -24.23 10.12
CA GLY A 568 3.46 -23.35 9.02
C GLY A 568 4.79 -23.74 8.38
N ARG A 569 5.16 -25.02 8.40
CA ARG A 569 6.45 -25.49 7.90
C ARG A 569 6.37 -26.82 7.14
N CYS A 570 7.30 -27.05 6.22
CA CYS A 570 7.55 -28.33 5.57
C CYS A 570 9.04 -28.70 5.69
N THR A 571 9.36 -29.99 5.64
CA THR A 571 10.76 -30.47 5.64
C THR A 571 11.30 -30.38 4.23
N VAL A 572 12.40 -29.63 4.05
CA VAL A 572 13.08 -29.49 2.75
C VAL A 572 14.44 -30.19 2.71
N ASN A 573 14.99 -30.50 3.88
CA ASN A 573 16.23 -31.23 4.01
C ASN A 573 16.14 -32.18 5.21
N SER A 574 15.95 -33.47 4.96
CA SER A 574 15.80 -34.48 6.02
C SER A 574 17.11 -34.85 6.72
N ALA A 575 18.25 -34.35 6.25
CA ALA A 575 19.58 -34.63 6.82
C ALA A 575 20.45 -33.35 6.83
N PRO A 576 20.10 -32.34 7.65
CA PRO A 576 20.89 -31.13 7.77
C PRO A 576 22.30 -31.44 8.31
N SER A 577 23.30 -30.73 7.80
CA SER A 577 24.68 -30.85 8.28
C SER A 577 24.90 -30.02 9.55
N PRO A 578 25.68 -30.51 10.53
CA PRO A 578 26.07 -29.72 11.68
C PRO A 578 26.82 -28.44 11.29
N THR A 579 26.57 -27.37 12.03
CA THR A 579 27.17 -26.05 11.80
C THR A 579 27.62 -25.40 13.10
N ILE A 580 28.56 -24.47 12.98
CA ILE A 580 29.04 -23.61 14.08
C ILE A 580 28.38 -22.23 14.04
N ASN A 581 27.55 -21.96 13.02
CA ASN A 581 26.88 -20.68 12.88
C ASN A 581 25.78 -20.54 13.94
N MET A 582 25.77 -19.42 14.65
CA MET A 582 24.70 -19.10 15.59
C MET A 582 23.66 -18.17 14.98
N GLY A 583 22.43 -18.25 15.50
CA GLY A 583 21.33 -17.38 15.11
C GLY A 583 20.49 -17.93 13.95
N ILE A 584 19.48 -17.14 13.59
CA ILE A 584 18.55 -17.43 12.50
C ILE A 584 18.83 -16.62 11.23
N SER A 585 19.82 -15.73 11.25
CA SER A 585 20.18 -14.93 10.07
C SER A 585 20.81 -15.81 8.99
N GLN A 586 20.29 -15.71 7.76
CA GLN A 586 20.86 -16.38 6.58
C GLN A 586 21.69 -15.41 5.71
N HIS A 587 21.62 -14.11 5.95
CA HIS A 587 22.32 -13.12 5.13
C HIS A 587 23.85 -13.20 5.35
N PRO A 588 24.67 -13.36 4.28
CA PRO A 588 26.11 -13.62 4.41
C PRO A 588 26.88 -12.57 5.20
N VAL A 589 26.54 -11.29 5.05
CA VAL A 589 27.20 -10.19 5.77
C VAL A 589 26.87 -10.24 7.26
N TYR A 590 25.62 -10.55 7.60
CA TYR A 590 25.17 -10.61 8.99
C TYR A 590 25.72 -11.83 9.70
N LEU A 591 25.79 -12.99 9.02
CA LEU A 591 26.46 -14.19 9.52
C LEU A 591 27.91 -13.92 9.93
N LYS A 592 28.69 -13.24 9.09
CA LYS A 592 30.08 -12.85 9.44
C LYS A 592 30.17 -11.96 10.68
N ARG A 593 29.16 -11.12 10.95
CA ARG A 593 29.10 -10.25 12.13
C ARG A 593 28.62 -10.96 13.39
N LEU A 594 27.95 -12.11 13.26
CA LEU A 594 27.49 -12.96 14.35
C LEU A 594 28.57 -13.95 14.81
N ASN A 595 29.36 -14.49 13.88
CA ASN A 595 30.33 -15.58 14.12
C ASN A 595 31.63 -15.14 14.82
N LYS A 596 31.51 -14.40 15.93
CA LYS A 596 32.66 -14.02 16.77
C LYS A 596 32.99 -15.02 17.87
N THR A 597 32.08 -15.97 18.14
CA THR A 597 32.19 -16.96 19.21
C THR A 597 32.15 -18.36 18.63
N THR A 598 33.09 -19.21 19.03
CA THR A 598 33.11 -20.63 18.67
C THR A 598 32.13 -21.40 19.56
N VAL A 599 31.10 -22.01 18.95
CA VAL A 599 30.24 -23.00 19.60
C VAL A 599 30.50 -24.39 19.00
N PRO A 600 30.24 -25.47 19.75
CA PRO A 600 30.25 -26.81 19.17
C PRO A 600 29.33 -26.90 17.95
N PRO A 601 29.67 -27.74 16.96
CA PRO A 601 28.77 -28.04 15.85
C PRO A 601 27.40 -28.48 16.37
N HIS A 602 26.33 -28.04 15.73
CA HIS A 602 24.95 -28.40 16.08
C HIS A 602 24.06 -28.37 14.84
N LEU A 603 22.89 -29.01 14.93
CA LEU A 603 21.87 -28.92 13.88
C LEU A 603 20.99 -27.69 14.10
N ARG A 604 20.59 -27.04 13.00
CA ARG A 604 19.67 -25.91 13.02
C ARG A 604 18.37 -26.28 12.34
N GLY A 605 17.24 -25.96 12.97
CA GLY A 605 15.93 -26.11 12.34
C GLY A 605 15.81 -25.33 11.02
N LEU A 606 16.44 -24.15 10.92
CA LEU A 606 16.42 -23.34 9.68
C LEU A 606 17.09 -24.01 8.48
N ASP A 607 17.92 -25.04 8.71
CA ASP A 607 18.57 -25.83 7.65
C ASP A 607 17.75 -27.08 7.27
N GLU A 608 16.73 -27.42 8.06
CA GLU A 608 15.85 -28.59 7.88
C GLU A 608 14.49 -28.19 7.26
N PHE A 609 13.95 -27.05 7.71
CA PHE A 609 12.58 -26.64 7.43
C PHE A 609 12.51 -25.40 6.54
N ALA A 610 11.50 -25.36 5.68
CA ALA A 610 11.07 -24.17 4.97
C ALA A 610 9.64 -23.79 5.37
N PRO A 611 9.21 -22.55 5.12
CA PRO A 611 7.83 -22.18 5.35
C PRO A 611 6.89 -22.96 4.44
N GLU A 612 5.81 -23.49 5.02
CA GLU A 612 4.73 -24.10 4.25
C GLU A 612 3.85 -22.99 3.72
N VAL A 613 4.00 -22.67 2.44
CA VAL A 613 3.43 -21.46 1.87
C VAL A 613 1.90 -21.48 1.88
N LYS A 614 1.30 -22.68 1.90
CA LYS A 614 -0.15 -22.87 1.97
C LYS A 614 -0.76 -22.61 3.35
N SER A 615 0.06 -22.44 4.37
CA SER A 615 -0.37 -22.31 5.75
C SER A 615 -0.85 -20.90 6.11
N ASP A 616 -1.99 -20.81 6.79
CA ASP A 616 -2.46 -19.57 7.43
C ASP A 616 -1.50 -19.07 8.52
N THR A 617 -0.65 -19.95 9.06
CA THR A 617 0.39 -19.55 10.00
C THR A 617 1.47 -18.76 9.27
N TYR A 618 1.92 -19.22 8.09
CA TYR A 618 2.93 -18.51 7.31
C TYR A 618 2.46 -17.13 6.83
N SER A 619 1.17 -17.00 6.48
CA SER A 619 0.61 -15.69 6.09
C SER A 619 0.79 -14.64 7.18
N LYS A 620 0.60 -15.01 8.45
CA LYS A 620 0.84 -14.11 9.60
C LYS A 620 2.29 -13.64 9.68
N PHE A 621 3.25 -14.53 9.40
CA PHE A 621 4.67 -14.16 9.34
C PHE A 621 4.93 -13.13 8.25
N ILE A 622 4.36 -13.33 7.06
CA ILE A 622 4.53 -12.39 5.95
C ILE A 622 3.91 -11.02 6.25
N HIS A 623 2.66 -10.98 6.74
CA HIS A 623 2.01 -9.71 7.06
C HIS A 623 2.70 -8.96 8.20
N GLY A 624 3.23 -9.67 9.19
CA GLY A 624 4.01 -9.09 10.27
C GLY A 624 5.45 -8.71 9.88
N LEU A 625 5.87 -9.04 8.65
CA LEU A 625 7.28 -9.00 8.24
C LEU A 625 8.17 -9.68 9.30
N MET A 626 7.77 -10.85 9.78
CA MET A 626 8.42 -11.59 10.86
C MET A 626 9.37 -12.64 10.29
N PRO A 627 10.59 -12.79 10.84
CA PRO A 627 11.48 -13.88 10.46
C PRO A 627 10.83 -15.25 10.68
N PHE A 628 11.06 -16.15 9.73
CA PHE A 628 10.72 -17.56 9.83
C PHE A 628 12.00 -18.37 9.99
N ALA A 629 12.02 -19.34 10.89
CA ALA A 629 13.11 -20.29 11.03
C ALA A 629 12.62 -21.73 10.88
N SER A 630 11.61 -22.14 11.64
CA SER A 630 11.11 -23.53 11.60
C SER A 630 9.63 -23.70 11.92
N GLY A 631 8.85 -22.61 11.88
CA GLY A 631 7.46 -22.61 12.26
C GLY A 631 7.25 -22.64 13.78
N LEU A 632 5.98 -22.75 14.19
CA LEU A 632 5.62 -22.68 15.62
C LEU A 632 6.40 -23.71 16.47
N SER A 633 6.94 -23.23 17.60
CA SER A 633 7.83 -24.03 18.44
C SER A 633 7.09 -24.89 19.46
N GLY A 634 6.97 -26.19 19.14
CA GLY A 634 6.51 -27.18 20.12
C GLY A 634 7.48 -27.36 21.30
N HIS A 635 8.77 -27.07 21.11
CA HIS A 635 9.77 -27.06 22.18
C HIS A 635 9.52 -25.94 23.19
N ALA A 636 9.26 -24.72 22.70
CA ALA A 636 8.90 -23.60 23.55
C ALA A 636 7.63 -23.89 24.36
N LEU A 637 6.57 -24.39 23.72
CA LEU A 637 5.32 -24.73 24.41
C LEU A 637 5.56 -25.73 25.56
N ARG A 638 6.36 -26.78 25.34
CA ARG A 638 6.68 -27.78 26.38
C ARG A 638 7.49 -27.19 27.53
N LEU A 639 8.45 -26.33 27.23
CA LEU A 639 9.24 -25.62 28.25
C LEU A 639 8.32 -24.73 29.12
N PHE A 640 7.42 -23.98 28.50
CA PHE A 640 6.45 -23.16 29.24
C PHE A 640 5.45 -24.00 30.04
N GLU A 641 5.03 -25.14 29.50
CA GLU A 641 4.19 -26.11 30.21
C GLU A 641 4.88 -26.66 31.45
N ALA A 642 6.11 -27.14 31.28
CA ALA A 642 6.95 -27.65 32.34
C ALA A 642 7.19 -26.60 33.45
N ALA A 643 7.59 -25.38 33.07
CA ALA A 643 7.78 -24.29 34.03
C ALA A 643 6.51 -23.98 34.82
N ASN A 644 5.33 -24.02 34.19
CA ASN A 644 4.05 -23.81 34.86
C ASN A 644 3.70 -24.94 35.85
N TYR A 645 4.23 -26.15 35.66
CA TYR A 645 4.12 -27.23 36.64
C TYR A 645 5.14 -27.11 37.78
N TYR A 646 6.35 -26.61 37.50
CA TYR A 646 7.42 -26.53 38.49
C TYR A 646 7.27 -25.33 39.42
N CYS A 647 6.84 -24.19 38.87
CA CYS A 647 6.89 -22.90 39.53
C CYS A 647 5.61 -22.09 39.30
N ASN A 648 5.19 -21.34 40.32
CA ASN A 648 4.26 -20.23 40.14
C ASN A 648 5.07 -18.95 39.90
N LEU A 649 5.34 -18.66 38.61
CA LEU A 649 6.08 -17.48 38.18
C LEU A 649 5.15 -16.26 38.07
N SER A 650 5.67 -15.11 38.48
CA SER A 650 5.08 -13.79 38.24
C SER A 650 5.11 -13.42 36.75
N ALA A 651 4.42 -12.34 36.38
CA ALA A 651 4.37 -11.89 34.99
C ALA A 651 5.76 -11.52 34.42
N GLU A 652 6.60 -10.87 35.22
CA GLU A 652 7.98 -10.51 34.86
C GLU A 652 8.85 -11.77 34.70
N GLU A 653 8.78 -12.71 35.66
CA GLU A 653 9.52 -13.96 35.58
C GLU A 653 9.12 -14.81 34.36
N TRP A 654 7.86 -14.73 33.91
CA TRP A 654 7.44 -15.34 32.64
C TRP A 654 8.09 -14.69 31.42
N GLN A 655 8.30 -13.37 31.43
CA GLN A 655 9.03 -12.68 30.37
C GLN A 655 10.52 -13.03 30.39
N GLU A 656 11.14 -13.07 31.57
CA GLU A 656 12.54 -13.50 31.74
C GLU A 656 12.75 -14.93 31.22
N TYR A 657 11.91 -15.87 31.66
CA TYR A 657 12.00 -17.25 31.20
C TYR A 657 11.66 -17.39 29.72
N GLY A 658 10.65 -16.67 29.24
CA GLY A 658 10.29 -16.59 27.83
C GLY A 658 11.45 -16.14 26.95
N LEU A 659 12.15 -15.09 27.37
CA LEU A 659 13.30 -14.54 26.66
C LEU A 659 14.50 -15.50 26.68
N ALA A 660 14.74 -16.19 27.81
CA ALA A 660 15.78 -17.22 27.89
C ALA A 660 15.50 -18.43 26.97
N VAL A 661 14.24 -18.88 26.89
CA VAL A 661 13.81 -19.95 25.97
C VAL A 661 13.97 -19.50 24.51
N PHE A 662 13.59 -18.26 24.20
CA PHE A 662 13.85 -17.68 22.88
C PHE A 662 15.35 -17.66 22.56
N ALA A 663 16.18 -17.16 23.48
CA ALA A 663 17.61 -17.04 23.26
C ALA A 663 18.26 -18.39 22.95
N TYR A 664 17.89 -19.43 23.69
CA TYR A 664 18.32 -20.81 23.44
C TYR A 664 17.92 -21.29 22.04
N LEU A 665 16.65 -21.13 21.66
CA LEU A 665 16.15 -21.66 20.38
C LEU A 665 16.63 -20.84 19.17
N ALA A 666 16.69 -19.51 19.27
CA ALA A 666 17.11 -18.63 18.19
C ALA A 666 18.62 -18.65 17.99
N ALA A 667 19.43 -18.65 19.06
CA ALA A 667 20.88 -18.76 18.93
C ALA A 667 21.31 -20.10 18.32
N GLY A 668 20.57 -21.19 18.57
CA GLY A 668 20.78 -22.48 17.91
C GLY A 668 20.17 -22.59 16.52
N GLY A 669 19.63 -21.50 15.95
CA GLY A 669 19.04 -21.49 14.61
C GLY A 669 17.75 -22.30 14.47
N ASN A 670 17.04 -22.56 15.57
CA ASN A 670 15.88 -23.43 15.59
C ASN A 670 14.56 -22.69 15.47
N HIS A 671 14.41 -21.52 16.09
CA HIS A 671 13.15 -20.77 16.03
C HIS A 671 13.35 -19.26 16.07
N SER A 672 12.46 -18.52 15.42
CA SER A 672 12.40 -17.05 15.51
C SER A 672 11.71 -16.57 16.78
N PHE A 673 11.84 -15.28 17.09
CA PHE A 673 11.23 -14.65 18.26
C PHE A 673 9.73 -14.86 18.30
N TYR A 674 9.05 -14.60 17.18
CA TYR A 674 7.61 -14.78 17.09
C TYR A 674 7.22 -16.26 17.23
N GLU A 675 7.95 -17.18 16.60
CA GLU A 675 7.71 -18.64 16.69
C GLU A 675 7.76 -19.17 18.14
N VAL A 676 8.51 -18.49 19.01
CA VAL A 676 8.61 -18.80 20.45
C VAL A 676 7.54 -18.06 21.24
N MET A 677 7.48 -16.72 21.14
CA MET A 677 6.70 -15.87 22.05
C MET A 677 5.18 -15.99 21.84
N VAL A 678 4.73 -16.39 20.65
CA VAL A 678 3.30 -16.68 20.42
C VAL A 678 2.77 -17.80 21.32
N ASN A 679 3.61 -18.78 21.69
CA ASN A 679 3.24 -19.84 22.62
C ASN A 679 3.04 -19.32 24.04
N LEU A 680 3.92 -18.42 24.47
CA LEU A 680 3.82 -17.80 25.79
C LEU A 680 2.57 -16.92 25.89
N ALA A 681 2.31 -16.12 24.86
CA ALA A 681 1.11 -15.29 24.78
C ALA A 681 -0.17 -16.14 24.84
N ALA A 682 -0.25 -17.20 24.03
CA ALA A 682 -1.38 -18.12 24.03
C ALA A 682 -1.59 -18.80 25.39
N LEU A 683 -0.51 -19.23 26.06
CA LEU A 683 -0.58 -19.84 27.39
C LEU A 683 -1.13 -18.88 28.46
N LYS A 684 -0.83 -17.59 28.34
CA LYS A 684 -1.24 -16.57 29.31
C LYS A 684 -2.51 -15.83 28.91
N ASP A 685 -3.22 -16.32 27.90
CA ASP A 685 -4.42 -15.70 27.34
C ASP A 685 -4.19 -14.21 27.01
N LYS A 686 -3.01 -13.94 26.43
CA LYS A 686 -2.59 -12.60 25.99
C LYS A 686 -2.61 -12.55 24.46
N LYS A 687 -2.77 -11.33 23.93
CA LYS A 687 -2.57 -11.08 22.50
C LYS A 687 -1.15 -11.48 22.10
N SER A 688 -1.03 -12.07 20.91
CA SER A 688 0.28 -12.38 20.33
C SER A 688 1.12 -11.11 20.22
N PRO A 689 2.44 -11.18 20.48
CA PRO A 689 3.29 -10.01 20.41
C PRO A 689 3.34 -9.47 18.99
N THR A 690 3.15 -8.17 18.86
CA THR A 690 3.31 -7.43 17.60
C THR A 690 4.63 -6.66 17.55
N GLN A 691 5.25 -6.43 18.71
CA GLN A 691 6.53 -5.74 18.87
C GLN A 691 7.45 -6.56 19.79
N TYR A 692 8.76 -6.44 19.62
CA TYR A 692 9.74 -7.14 20.48
C TYR A 692 9.63 -6.69 21.93
N ASN A 693 9.51 -5.38 22.14
CA ASN A 693 9.46 -4.75 23.46
C ASN A 693 8.39 -5.33 24.38
N ASP A 694 7.23 -5.73 23.85
CA ASP A 694 6.13 -6.30 24.64
C ASP A 694 6.55 -7.54 25.46
N CYS A 695 7.61 -8.23 25.00
CA CYS A 695 8.10 -9.47 25.59
C CYS A 695 9.48 -9.35 26.24
N ILE A 696 10.14 -8.19 26.18
CA ILE A 696 11.46 -7.98 26.80
C ILE A 696 11.27 -7.52 28.26
N PRO A 697 11.74 -8.29 29.27
CA PRO A 697 11.58 -7.98 30.68
C PRO A 697 12.37 -6.73 31.05
N LYS A 698 11.87 -6.00 32.05
CA LYS A 698 12.51 -4.79 32.59
C LYS A 698 13.92 -5.07 33.08
N SER A 699 14.14 -6.25 33.69
CA SER A 699 15.46 -6.66 34.18
C SER A 699 16.52 -6.70 33.08
N PHE A 700 16.16 -7.14 31.87
CA PHE A 700 17.08 -7.16 30.73
C PHE A 700 17.21 -5.79 30.06
N ARG A 701 16.18 -4.94 30.09
CA ARG A 701 16.26 -3.59 29.50
C ARG A 701 17.30 -2.69 30.19
N SER A 702 17.57 -2.94 31.46
CA SER A 702 18.64 -2.25 32.21
C SER A 702 20.02 -2.88 32.06
N ASP A 703 20.15 -3.96 31.27
CA ASP A 703 21.42 -4.64 31.05
C ASP A 703 22.23 -3.94 29.96
N LYS A 704 23.55 -3.83 30.16
CA LYS A 704 24.48 -3.22 29.21
C LYS A 704 24.39 -3.86 27.81
N ASN A 705 24.16 -5.17 27.73
CA ASN A 705 24.00 -5.86 26.45
C ASN A 705 22.75 -5.37 25.69
N TYR A 706 21.69 -4.98 26.40
CA TYR A 706 20.49 -4.41 25.79
C TYR A 706 20.72 -2.97 25.33
N GLU A 707 21.46 -2.15 26.10
CA GLU A 707 21.85 -0.80 25.68
C GLU A 707 22.64 -0.83 24.36
N GLU A 708 23.58 -1.77 24.21
CA GLU A 708 24.33 -1.95 22.96
C GLU A 708 23.41 -2.36 21.78
N LEU A 709 22.41 -3.22 22.03
CA LEU A 709 21.40 -3.58 21.03
C LEU A 709 20.53 -2.39 20.65
N GLU A 710 20.10 -1.58 21.60
CA GLU A 710 19.28 -0.39 21.36
C GLU A 710 20.04 0.64 20.52
N GLN A 711 21.35 0.78 20.72
CA GLN A 711 22.20 1.66 19.88
C GLN A 711 22.29 1.17 18.43
N GLU A 712 22.44 -0.14 18.20
CA GLU A 712 22.54 -0.71 16.83
C GLU A 712 21.16 -0.85 16.15
N PHE A 713 20.08 -1.07 16.93
CA PHE A 713 18.75 -1.44 16.45
C PHE A 713 17.63 -0.58 17.04
N SER A 714 17.86 0.72 17.22
CA SER A 714 16.92 1.65 17.85
C SER A 714 15.48 1.57 17.31
N GLN A 715 15.33 1.40 15.99
CA GLN A 715 14.02 1.25 15.33
C GLN A 715 13.25 -0.03 15.69
N LEU A 716 13.92 -1.07 16.22
CA LEU A 716 13.30 -2.31 16.68
C LEU A 716 13.18 -2.37 18.21
N CYS A 717 14.02 -1.62 18.94
CA CYS A 717 14.03 -1.53 20.39
C CYS A 717 13.19 -0.36 20.96
N SER A 718 12.73 0.59 20.13
CA SER A 718 11.91 1.72 20.58
C SER A 718 10.43 1.35 20.68
N THR A 719 9.78 1.75 21.78
CA THR A 719 8.33 1.86 21.87
C THR A 719 7.92 3.16 21.18
N ILE A 720 7.45 3.08 19.93
CA ILE A 720 6.72 4.20 19.32
C ILE A 720 5.36 4.33 20.01
#